data_AF-T2J248-F1
#
_entry.id   AF-T2J248-F1
#
_cell.length_a   1.000
_cell.length_b   1.000
_cell.length_c   1.000
_cell.angle_alpha   90.00
_cell.angle_beta   90.00
_cell.angle_gamma   90.00
#
_symmetry.space_group_name_H-M   'P 1'
#
loop_
_entity.id
_entity.type
_entity.pdbx_description
1 polymer ?
#
loop_
_entity_poly.entity_id
_entity_poly.type
_entity_poly.pdbx_seq_one_letter_code
_entity_poly.pdbx_strand_id
1 'polypeptide(L)'
;MQYEDKLFNEAEQTWILDKLYSDLDSHNKVSPSSSSWNSTQKAILRALLIELSPAQIVNNFSKVAEEDIINTIWLIYEEVRKLTHHPSPDTQNLNNIIEWLDQAGYRKTEYQCHCDWNIAPDKTKFFGYIKEQEILKYWLVNVSNLVLVWGRKGYGKTSLVSKVSKENKDIFKKVIWRSLRHSNSFERLFREIISFISPQIEISSSPSPYELISAFIKALQENHSLVILDNWDAILEKEDNKLYGELIEKIGQISHSSCLVLISTEKPREFEELEEASANSLYLKGLRESAKDVFKAKGLLDEHLYDDLLSVQPDDPLTINKVTKTIKQHYNGSVEAFLQASTFIVDQSVHHDLEKQLQSLSHLEVEILRLLGTYVHLTVEEIRKQLNKKNYKSGITKSVNTLLRKALIEYIIVDNKQCLKLPTLVREEIVKKYNIKKNAIVKQAELSTPSSSSPSLPDNQNLPSPPTTICEDSYPIISQNLASFEEGEGVRPMSRWIRFAGLSIGVTTLVVFLVSYFLPYQVTVKAKATVRPTGKLKIVEAETSGRITEIRVKENQPVTKGEILAVVDDSSLKTQKEQLEKTFSSLQKKQHQINSQIEAQDNVITAKTNEMNSVTETAKAQLRQARRNHQDKTTTAQANVDEAKANLAQAQHEAKKAEAELTSAQATLQESQATLDATLTKQKRYEELPRGALPLNELEEVKMAVTQQKAAVETAKAQVERQKQSLESSHEGVKAAKERLRARIATLNPSNEEVRIAQERITQQESTIKATLANLSKEKEVLLQQQTETKKEIHNTRLELQKVQYELEKTIIKAVEDGTIFKMNLTNPDQTVQTGEQLFTIVPRNAPLEIKANVAPQDKNDLQEGATVHMRVSACPYPDYGTLKGRVNDIATDVTPSQNDQTKDKTGNFYEVTILPESLSIGKKNNKCPIVLGLEGNVDIIAKEESYLSFFLRKARLISNF
;
A
#
# COMPACT_ATOMS: atom_id res chain seq x y z
N MET A 1 -9.70 46.95 -25.06
CA MET A 1 -9.77 47.21 -23.61
C MET A 1 -10.78 46.31 -22.89
N GLN A 2 -12.07 46.18 -23.27
CA GLN A 2 -13.03 45.32 -22.52
C GLN A 2 -12.85 43.78 -22.63
N TYR A 3 -12.05 43.27 -23.59
CA TYR A 3 -11.84 41.82 -23.78
C TYR A 3 -10.77 41.24 -22.83
N GLU A 4 -9.75 42.04 -22.48
CA GLU A 4 -8.61 41.59 -21.67
C GLU A 4 -8.96 41.42 -20.19
N ASP A 5 -9.94 42.17 -19.68
CA ASP A 5 -10.39 42.07 -18.28
C ASP A 5 -11.02 40.72 -17.92
N LYS A 6 -11.42 39.91 -18.91
CA LYS A 6 -12.02 38.58 -18.71
C LYS A 6 -11.08 37.41 -18.98
N LEU A 7 -9.85 37.66 -19.43
CA LEU A 7 -8.88 36.59 -19.71
C LEU A 7 -8.30 36.04 -18.41
N PHE A 8 -8.20 34.72 -18.33
CA PHE A 8 -7.57 33.96 -17.23
C PHE A 8 -8.21 34.17 -15.85
N ASN A 9 -9.54 34.39 -15.80
CA ASN A 9 -10.26 34.57 -14.53
C ASN A 9 -10.28 33.31 -13.65
N GLU A 10 -9.84 32.16 -14.15
CA GLU A 10 -9.64 30.95 -13.34
C GLU A 10 -8.66 31.18 -12.17
N ALA A 11 -7.72 32.12 -12.32
CA ALA A 11 -6.80 32.53 -11.24
C ALA A 11 -7.55 33.06 -9.99
N GLU A 12 -8.76 33.60 -10.15
CA GLU A 12 -9.59 34.07 -9.04
C GLU A 12 -10.07 32.93 -8.15
N GLN A 13 -10.08 31.69 -8.63
CA GLN A 13 -10.51 30.53 -7.84
C GLN A 13 -9.48 30.17 -6.76
N THR A 14 -8.19 30.38 -7.04
CA THR A 14 -7.05 29.98 -6.19
C THR A 14 -6.39 31.15 -5.46
N TRP A 15 -6.52 32.38 -5.97
CA TRP A 15 -5.82 33.57 -5.46
C TRP A 15 -6.76 34.70 -5.02
N ILE A 16 -6.37 35.48 -4.02
CA ILE A 16 -7.11 36.66 -3.53
C ILE A 16 -6.74 37.87 -4.40
N LEU A 17 -7.23 37.88 -5.64
CA LEU A 17 -6.83 38.86 -6.65
C LEU A 17 -7.15 40.31 -6.27
N ASP A 18 -8.29 40.58 -5.64
CA ASP A 18 -8.68 41.94 -5.24
C ASP A 18 -7.71 42.57 -4.23
N LYS A 19 -7.27 41.77 -3.25
CA LYS A 19 -6.26 42.18 -2.26
C LYS A 19 -4.90 42.34 -2.93
N LEU A 20 -4.51 41.39 -3.79
CA LEU A 20 -3.24 41.43 -4.51
C LEU A 20 -3.11 42.67 -5.39
N TYR A 21 -4.13 43.01 -6.18
CA TYR A 21 -4.10 44.20 -7.02
C TYR A 21 -4.11 45.48 -6.20
N SER A 22 -4.87 45.53 -5.12
CA SER A 22 -4.88 46.68 -4.20
C SER A 22 -3.50 46.92 -3.58
N ASP A 23 -2.83 45.86 -3.14
CA ASP A 23 -1.52 45.94 -2.52
C ASP A 23 -0.43 46.31 -3.54
N LEU A 24 -0.47 45.73 -4.75
CA LEU A 24 0.40 46.11 -5.87
C LEU A 24 0.21 47.57 -6.30
N ASP A 25 -1.04 48.06 -6.38
CA ASP A 25 -1.35 49.47 -6.68
C ASP A 25 -0.88 50.42 -5.57
N SER A 26 -0.88 49.97 -4.31
CA SER A 26 -0.40 50.76 -3.17
C SER A 26 1.13 50.88 -3.12
N HIS A 27 1.84 49.81 -3.50
CA HIS A 27 3.31 49.73 -3.50
C HIS A 27 3.94 50.54 -4.65
N ASN A 28 3.20 50.76 -5.74
CA ASN A 28 3.66 51.47 -6.94
C ASN A 28 3.65 53.02 -6.81
N LYS A 29 3.30 53.58 -5.65
CA LYS A 29 3.18 55.04 -5.42
C LYS A 29 4.50 55.82 -5.26
N VAL A 30 5.66 55.20 -5.48
CA VAL A 30 6.99 55.83 -5.27
C VAL A 30 7.59 56.43 -6.56
N SER A 31 6.88 56.42 -7.71
CA SER A 31 7.35 57.10 -8.94
C SER A 31 6.20 57.77 -9.73
N PRO A 32 6.32 59.03 -10.19
CA PRO A 32 5.18 59.87 -10.60
C PRO A 32 4.75 59.71 -12.07
N SER A 33 4.70 58.48 -12.60
CA SER A 33 4.22 58.25 -13.97
C SER A 33 3.69 56.83 -14.25
N SER A 34 2.76 56.30 -13.45
CA SER A 34 1.85 55.25 -13.92
C SER A 34 0.62 55.14 -13.02
N SER A 35 -0.55 55.43 -13.60
CA SER A 35 -1.87 55.05 -13.08
C SER A 35 -1.95 53.55 -12.81
N SER A 36 -2.90 53.14 -11.96
CA SER A 36 -3.28 51.75 -11.62
C SER A 36 -2.95 50.70 -12.68
N TRP A 37 -2.52 49.51 -12.26
CA TRP A 37 -2.19 48.38 -13.14
C TRP A 37 -3.19 48.23 -14.29
N ASN A 38 -2.69 48.25 -15.52
CA ASN A 38 -3.53 48.22 -16.72
C ASN A 38 -4.16 46.83 -16.93
N SER A 39 -5.21 46.74 -17.77
CA SER A 39 -5.94 45.48 -18.02
C SER A 39 -5.02 44.35 -18.52
N THR A 40 -4.02 44.69 -19.34
CA THR A 40 -3.07 43.75 -19.91
C THR A 40 -2.12 43.16 -18.87
N GLN A 41 -1.59 44.00 -17.96
CA GLN A 41 -0.74 43.57 -16.83
C GLN A 41 -1.51 42.64 -15.88
N LYS A 42 -2.76 42.97 -15.57
CA LYS A 42 -3.62 42.11 -14.73
C LYS A 42 -3.91 40.77 -15.40
N ALA A 43 -4.14 40.74 -16.71
CA ALA A 43 -4.37 39.51 -17.46
C ALA A 43 -3.10 38.64 -17.56
N ILE A 44 -1.93 39.24 -17.77
CA ILE A 44 -0.64 38.51 -17.78
C ILE A 44 -0.31 37.94 -16.39
N LEU A 45 -0.53 38.70 -15.31
CA LEU A 45 -0.35 38.20 -13.95
C LEU A 45 -1.28 37.02 -13.66
N ARG A 46 -2.56 37.09 -14.06
CA ARG A 46 -3.49 35.95 -13.95
C ARG A 46 -2.99 34.73 -14.72
N ALA A 47 -2.47 34.92 -15.93
CA ALA A 47 -1.92 33.85 -16.76
C ALA A 47 -0.70 33.17 -16.09
N LEU A 48 0.17 33.94 -15.44
CA LEU A 48 1.29 33.42 -14.66
C LEU A 48 0.84 32.66 -13.41
N LEU A 49 -0.23 33.13 -12.74
CA LEU A 49 -0.80 32.48 -11.55
C LEU A 49 -1.51 31.15 -11.82
N ILE A 50 -1.83 30.85 -13.08
CA ILE A 50 -2.36 29.55 -13.54
C ILE A 50 -1.28 28.71 -14.25
N GLU A 51 0.00 29.05 -14.07
CA GLU A 51 1.17 28.30 -14.56
C GLU A 51 1.28 28.18 -16.10
N LEU A 52 0.74 29.14 -16.85
CA LEU A 52 0.96 29.20 -18.30
C LEU A 52 2.42 29.59 -18.61
N SER A 53 3.03 28.87 -19.55
CA SER A 53 4.38 29.20 -20.02
C SER A 53 4.40 30.52 -20.81
N PRO A 54 5.52 31.26 -20.85
CA PRO A 54 5.63 32.51 -21.61
C PRO A 54 5.20 32.38 -23.07
N ALA A 55 5.52 31.26 -23.73
CA ALA A 55 5.10 30.98 -25.10
C ALA A 55 3.57 30.82 -25.24
N GLN A 56 2.90 30.22 -24.25
CA GLN A 56 1.44 30.11 -24.22
C GLN A 56 0.76 31.46 -23.94
N ILE A 57 1.38 32.30 -23.10
CA ILE A 57 0.90 33.66 -22.84
C ILE A 57 0.96 34.48 -24.13
N VAL A 58 2.10 34.50 -24.82
CA VAL A 58 2.28 35.24 -26.09
C VAL A 58 1.24 34.83 -27.14
N ASN A 59 0.97 33.53 -27.30
CA ASN A 59 -0.02 33.02 -28.26
C ASN A 59 -1.46 33.51 -27.99
N ASN A 60 -1.79 33.85 -26.74
CA ASN A 60 -3.12 34.31 -26.36
C ASN A 60 -3.31 35.83 -26.54
N PHE A 61 -2.24 36.59 -26.72
CA PHE A 61 -2.27 38.05 -26.95
C PHE A 61 -1.84 38.40 -28.39
N SER A 62 -2.62 37.96 -29.38
CA SER A 62 -2.33 38.10 -30.82
C SER A 62 -2.23 39.53 -31.38
N LYS A 63 -2.51 40.56 -30.57
CA LYS A 63 -2.51 41.99 -30.95
C LYS A 63 -1.39 42.80 -30.30
N VAL A 64 -0.56 42.20 -29.44
CA VAL A 64 0.55 42.86 -28.73
C VAL A 64 1.86 42.24 -29.22
N ALA A 65 2.91 43.05 -29.40
CA ALA A 65 4.20 42.52 -29.83
C ALA A 65 4.77 41.57 -28.76
N GLU A 66 5.38 40.46 -29.19
CA GLU A 66 5.96 39.44 -28.29
C GLU A 66 6.97 40.05 -27.31
N GLU A 67 7.77 41.00 -27.78
CA GLU A 67 8.77 41.72 -26.98
C GLU A 67 8.13 42.55 -25.85
N ASP A 68 6.97 43.18 -26.10
CA ASP A 68 6.23 43.96 -25.10
C ASP A 68 5.63 43.06 -24.01
N ILE A 69 5.18 41.85 -24.37
CA ILE A 69 4.64 40.87 -23.43
C ILE A 69 5.75 40.36 -22.51
N ILE A 70 6.91 40.00 -23.07
CA ILE A 70 8.07 39.53 -22.31
C ILE A 70 8.56 40.63 -21.35
N ASN A 71 8.65 41.87 -21.82
CA ASN A 71 9.01 43.02 -20.97
C ASN A 71 8.00 43.23 -19.83
N THR A 72 6.71 43.05 -20.11
CA THR A 72 5.65 43.16 -19.10
C THR A 72 5.72 42.02 -18.07
N ILE A 73 6.04 40.79 -18.49
CA ILE A 73 6.25 39.65 -17.59
C ILE A 73 7.39 39.94 -16.60
N TRP A 74 8.50 40.47 -17.09
CA TRP A 74 9.64 40.82 -16.22
C TRP A 74 9.37 42.01 -15.31
N LEU A 75 8.58 42.99 -15.77
CA LEU A 75 8.11 44.08 -14.92
C LEU A 75 7.24 43.55 -13.77
N ILE A 76 6.31 42.64 -14.06
CA ILE A 76 5.46 41.99 -13.06
C ILE A 76 6.31 41.20 -12.06
N TYR A 77 7.33 40.50 -12.53
CA TYR A 77 8.27 39.75 -11.70
C TYR A 77 8.96 40.65 -10.66
N GLU A 78 9.52 41.79 -11.09
CA GLU A 78 10.19 42.72 -10.18
C GLU A 78 9.22 43.39 -9.20
N GLU A 79 8.02 43.74 -9.63
CA GLU A 79 7.02 44.36 -8.74
C GLU A 79 6.51 43.38 -7.67
N VAL A 80 6.24 42.12 -8.03
CA VAL A 80 5.87 41.07 -7.06
C VAL A 80 7.02 40.80 -6.09
N ARG A 81 8.27 40.76 -6.57
CA ARG A 81 9.46 40.59 -5.72
C ARG A 81 9.58 41.70 -4.68
N LYS A 82 9.39 42.95 -5.09
CA LYS A 82 9.43 44.11 -4.18
C LYS A 82 8.30 44.05 -3.15
N LEU A 83 7.08 43.75 -3.58
CA LEU A 83 5.92 43.63 -2.70
C LEU A 83 6.13 42.57 -1.60
N THR A 84 6.71 41.43 -1.96
CA THR A 84 6.92 40.29 -1.07
C THR A 84 8.25 40.33 -0.29
N HIS A 85 9.06 41.38 -0.48
CA HIS A 85 10.31 41.64 0.22
C HIS A 85 11.39 40.53 0.07
N HIS A 86 11.41 39.85 -1.07
CA HIS A 86 12.44 38.85 -1.36
C HIS A 86 13.72 39.48 -1.99
N PRO A 87 14.93 39.00 -1.61
CA PRO A 87 16.18 39.44 -2.20
C PRO A 87 16.27 39.06 -3.69
N SER A 88 17.08 39.77 -4.47
CA SER A 88 17.26 39.46 -5.90
C SER A 88 17.92 38.08 -6.06
N PRO A 89 17.28 37.10 -6.73
CA PRO A 89 17.82 35.75 -6.87
C PRO A 89 18.92 35.70 -7.96
N ASP A 90 19.89 34.78 -7.79
CA ASP A 90 21.01 34.58 -8.75
C ASP A 90 20.54 34.12 -10.15
N THR A 91 19.37 33.48 -10.22
CA THR A 91 18.71 33.09 -11.48
C THR A 91 17.25 33.49 -11.45
N GLN A 92 16.83 34.24 -12.47
CA GLN A 92 15.45 34.67 -12.60
C GLN A 92 14.55 33.51 -13.06
N ASN A 93 13.64 33.06 -12.18
CA ASN A 93 12.68 31.99 -12.47
C ASN A 93 11.25 32.48 -12.18
N LEU A 94 10.38 32.45 -13.19
CA LEU A 94 8.99 32.93 -13.09
C LEU A 94 8.14 32.13 -12.09
N ASN A 95 8.48 30.87 -11.79
CA ASN A 95 7.79 30.08 -10.78
C ASN A 95 7.94 30.67 -9.37
N ASN A 96 8.95 31.52 -9.13
CA ASN A 96 9.13 32.19 -7.86
C ASN A 96 7.96 33.14 -7.55
N ILE A 97 7.28 33.71 -8.56
CA ILE A 97 6.12 34.59 -8.37
C ILE A 97 5.03 33.87 -7.56
N ILE A 98 4.76 32.60 -7.89
CA ILE A 98 3.75 31.78 -7.22
C ILE A 98 4.16 31.53 -5.78
N GLU A 99 5.40 31.10 -5.56
CA GLU A 99 5.91 30.78 -4.24
C GLU A 99 5.92 32.02 -3.31
N TRP A 100 6.39 33.16 -3.81
CA TRP A 100 6.43 34.41 -3.05
C TRP A 100 5.04 34.92 -2.68
N LEU A 101 4.08 34.85 -3.60
CA LEU A 101 2.71 35.27 -3.34
C LEU A 101 1.98 34.30 -2.40
N ASP A 102 2.30 33.00 -2.42
CA ASP A 102 1.79 32.02 -1.48
C ASP A 102 2.31 32.30 -0.06
N GLN A 103 3.64 32.50 0.08
CA GLN A 103 4.28 32.85 1.35
C GLN A 103 3.78 34.18 1.93
N ALA A 104 3.48 35.16 1.06
CA ALA A 104 2.91 36.44 1.46
C ALA A 104 1.39 36.40 1.75
N GLY A 105 0.76 35.23 1.66
CA GLY A 105 -0.64 35.02 2.03
C GLY A 105 -1.66 35.59 1.04
N TYR A 106 -1.29 35.67 -0.25
CA TYR A 106 -2.20 36.04 -1.35
C TYR A 106 -2.92 34.83 -1.95
N ARG A 107 -2.48 33.61 -1.62
CA ARG A 107 -3.23 32.40 -1.92
C ARG A 107 -4.40 32.29 -0.95
N LYS A 108 -5.57 31.87 -1.45
CA LYS A 108 -6.71 31.60 -0.57
C LYS A 108 -6.31 30.46 0.38
N THR A 109 -6.03 30.79 1.65
CA THR A 109 -5.75 29.79 2.68
C THR A 109 -6.90 28.80 2.74
N GLU A 110 -6.55 27.51 2.70
CA GLU A 110 -7.40 26.32 2.71
C GLU A 110 -8.83 26.57 3.23
N TYR A 111 -9.81 26.18 2.44
CA TYR A 111 -11.10 25.83 3.02
C TYR A 111 -10.82 24.79 4.10
N GLN A 112 -11.12 25.09 5.36
CA GLN A 112 -11.27 24.01 6.35
C GLN A 112 -12.27 23.02 5.75
N CYS A 113 -11.80 21.81 5.45
CA CYS A 113 -12.67 20.77 4.94
C CYS A 113 -13.86 20.63 5.89
N HIS A 114 -15.07 20.82 5.36
CA HIS A 114 -16.26 20.42 6.09
C HIS A 114 -16.38 18.90 5.95
N CYS A 115 -15.78 18.23 6.93
CA CYS A 115 -15.50 16.80 6.91
C CYS A 115 -16.41 16.08 7.92
N ASP A 116 -17.21 15.12 7.46
CA ASP A 116 -17.98 14.21 8.30
C ASP A 116 -17.49 12.78 8.10
N TRP A 117 -16.72 12.30 9.07
CA TRP A 117 -16.08 10.98 9.04
C TRP A 117 -16.96 9.85 9.62
N ASN A 118 -18.09 10.15 10.27
CA ASN A 118 -18.96 9.17 10.92
C ASN A 118 -18.18 8.02 11.63
N ILE A 119 -18.46 6.75 11.33
CA ILE A 119 -17.78 5.56 11.91
C ILE A 119 -16.45 5.22 11.20
N ALA A 120 -15.81 6.16 10.49
CA ALA A 120 -14.54 5.90 9.83
C ALA A 120 -13.45 5.58 10.88
N PRO A 121 -12.70 4.48 10.72
CA PRO A 121 -11.71 4.08 11.71
C PRO A 121 -10.57 5.11 11.81
N ASP A 122 -10.13 5.40 13.03
CA ASP A 122 -8.95 6.25 13.26
C ASP A 122 -7.74 5.40 13.63
N LYS A 123 -6.86 5.17 12.66
CA LYS A 123 -5.66 4.34 12.84
C LYS A 123 -4.41 5.17 12.64
N THR A 124 -3.85 5.63 13.75
CA THR A 124 -2.56 6.33 13.82
C THR A 124 -1.36 5.47 13.41
N LYS A 125 -1.51 4.13 13.43
CA LYS A 125 -0.49 3.18 12.97
C LYS A 125 -1.07 2.24 11.91
N PHE A 126 -0.61 2.40 10.67
CA PHE A 126 -0.99 1.61 9.51
C PHE A 126 0.27 1.04 8.86
N PHE A 127 0.29 -0.26 8.59
CA PHE A 127 1.46 -0.98 8.09
C PHE A 127 1.18 -1.57 6.70
N GLY A 128 2.18 -1.54 5.82
CA GLY A 128 2.13 -2.13 4.48
C GLY A 128 1.32 -1.32 3.47
N TYR A 129 1.01 -1.94 2.33
CA TYR A 129 0.20 -1.38 1.23
C TYR A 129 0.72 -0.06 0.63
N ILE A 130 2.05 0.11 0.54
CA ILE A 130 2.66 1.38 0.09
C ILE A 130 2.29 1.66 -1.37
N LYS A 131 2.35 0.64 -2.24
CA LYS A 131 1.99 0.77 -3.66
C LYS A 131 0.52 1.15 -3.82
N GLU A 132 -0.36 0.49 -3.08
CA GLU A 132 -1.80 0.70 -3.11
C GLU A 132 -2.19 2.08 -2.54
N GLN A 133 -1.47 2.58 -1.53
CA GLN A 133 -1.63 3.94 -1.00
C GLN A 133 -1.30 4.99 -2.05
N GLU A 134 -0.16 4.86 -2.74
CA GLU A 134 0.25 5.79 -3.80
C GLU A 134 -0.74 5.80 -4.97
N ILE A 135 -1.19 4.61 -5.41
CA ILE A 135 -2.20 4.48 -6.47
C ILE A 135 -3.51 5.17 -6.07
N LEU A 136 -4.03 4.88 -4.87
CA LEU A 136 -5.28 5.47 -4.40
C LEU A 136 -5.16 6.98 -4.24
N LYS A 137 -4.04 7.47 -3.70
CA LYS A 137 -3.75 8.90 -3.59
C LYS A 137 -3.78 9.55 -4.98
N TYR A 138 -3.08 8.98 -5.95
CA TYR A 138 -3.05 9.50 -7.31
C TYR A 138 -4.46 9.58 -7.94
N TRP A 139 -5.30 8.57 -7.76
CA TRP A 139 -6.67 8.57 -8.28
C TRP A 139 -7.58 9.62 -7.63
N LEU A 140 -7.44 9.82 -6.32
CA LEU A 140 -8.20 10.85 -5.59
C LEU A 140 -7.82 12.27 -6.04
N VAL A 141 -6.57 12.50 -6.45
CA VAL A 141 -6.09 13.85 -6.82
C VAL A 141 -6.28 14.15 -8.31
N ASN A 142 -6.01 13.20 -9.20
CA ASN A 142 -5.70 13.54 -10.60
C ASN A 142 -6.64 12.91 -11.65
N VAL A 143 -7.35 11.83 -11.35
CA VAL A 143 -7.82 10.94 -12.44
C VAL A 143 -9.28 10.51 -12.35
N SER A 144 -9.88 10.35 -11.17
CA SER A 144 -11.07 9.49 -11.06
C SER A 144 -12.26 10.09 -10.32
N ASN A 145 -13.36 10.19 -11.05
CA ASN A 145 -14.68 10.54 -10.51
C ASN A 145 -15.28 9.39 -9.68
N LEU A 146 -14.91 8.15 -10.02
CA LEU A 146 -15.43 6.94 -9.39
C LEU A 146 -14.29 5.94 -9.14
N VAL A 147 -14.13 5.53 -7.88
CA VAL A 147 -13.08 4.61 -7.43
C VAL A 147 -13.68 3.46 -6.64
N LEU A 148 -13.29 2.21 -6.94
CA LEU A 148 -13.67 1.02 -6.17
C LEU A 148 -12.46 0.40 -5.50
N VAL A 149 -12.47 0.33 -4.17
CA VAL A 149 -11.49 -0.46 -3.41
C VAL A 149 -12.15 -1.76 -2.95
N TRP A 150 -11.69 -2.89 -3.48
CA TRP A 150 -12.35 -4.19 -3.27
C TRP A 150 -11.38 -5.33 -2.96
N GLY A 151 -11.91 -6.43 -2.43
CA GLY A 151 -11.12 -7.58 -1.97
C GLY A 151 -11.73 -8.25 -0.75
N ARG A 152 -11.13 -9.32 -0.23
CA ARG A 152 -11.75 -10.10 0.86
C ARG A 152 -11.95 -9.31 2.16
N LYS A 153 -12.92 -9.73 2.97
CA LYS A 153 -13.10 -9.16 4.33
C LYS A 153 -11.84 -9.43 5.17
N GLY A 154 -11.48 -8.48 6.02
CA GLY A 154 -10.26 -8.54 6.83
C GLY A 154 -9.01 -7.96 6.17
N TYR A 155 -9.02 -7.72 4.84
CA TYR A 155 -7.86 -7.21 4.10
C TYR A 155 -7.53 -5.72 4.35
N GLY A 156 -8.26 -5.04 5.23
CA GLY A 156 -7.91 -3.68 5.64
C GLY A 156 -8.35 -2.56 4.69
N LYS A 157 -9.20 -2.84 3.69
CA LYS A 157 -9.73 -1.84 2.72
C LYS A 157 -10.26 -0.57 3.38
N THR A 158 -11.15 -0.71 4.36
CA THR A 158 -11.72 0.40 5.15
C THR A 158 -10.63 1.22 5.84
N SER A 159 -9.59 0.57 6.36
CA SER A 159 -8.46 1.26 6.99
C SER A 159 -7.55 1.97 5.99
N LEU A 160 -7.34 1.37 4.80
CA LEU A 160 -6.56 1.96 3.72
C LEU A 160 -7.22 3.25 3.21
N VAL A 161 -8.51 3.17 2.84
CA VAL A 161 -9.26 4.33 2.34
C VAL A 161 -9.36 5.40 3.42
N SER A 162 -9.67 5.03 4.66
CA SER A 162 -9.73 6.03 5.74
C SER A 162 -8.41 6.76 5.96
N LYS A 163 -7.28 6.06 5.91
CA LYS A 163 -5.95 6.69 6.03
C LYS A 163 -5.69 7.66 4.87
N VAL A 164 -5.78 7.16 3.63
CA VAL A 164 -5.45 7.96 2.44
C VAL A 164 -6.38 9.16 2.31
N SER A 165 -7.69 8.98 2.55
CA SER A 165 -8.64 10.09 2.49
C SER A 165 -8.42 11.12 3.58
N LYS A 166 -8.01 10.73 4.81
CA LYS A 166 -7.69 11.68 5.88
C LYS A 166 -6.41 12.46 5.61
N GLU A 167 -5.39 11.82 5.05
CA GLU A 167 -4.12 12.45 4.65
C GLU A 167 -4.28 13.44 3.48
N ASN A 168 -5.33 13.28 2.68
CA ASN A 168 -5.60 14.10 1.49
C ASN A 168 -6.94 14.86 1.59
N LYS A 169 -7.44 15.08 2.83
CA LYS A 169 -8.76 15.68 3.06
C LYS A 169 -8.84 17.13 2.57
N ASP A 170 -7.73 17.86 2.63
CA ASP A 170 -7.67 19.30 2.37
C ASP A 170 -7.78 19.63 0.87
N ILE A 171 -7.71 18.60 0.02
CA ILE A 171 -7.98 18.68 -1.42
C ILE A 171 -9.48 18.91 -1.69
N PHE A 172 -10.35 18.40 -0.81
CA PHE A 172 -11.80 18.46 -1.00
C PHE A 172 -12.42 19.52 -0.10
N LYS A 173 -13.38 20.28 -0.63
CA LYS A 173 -14.12 21.28 0.16
C LYS A 173 -15.02 20.59 1.21
N LYS A 174 -15.55 19.41 0.85
CA LYS A 174 -16.40 18.59 1.70
C LYS A 174 -16.02 17.12 1.60
N VAL A 175 -15.98 16.43 2.73
CA VAL A 175 -15.76 14.97 2.77
C VAL A 175 -16.87 14.35 3.58
N ILE A 176 -17.49 13.29 3.08
CA ILE A 176 -18.53 12.55 3.79
C ILE A 176 -18.28 11.05 3.72
N TRP A 177 -18.29 10.40 4.87
CA TRP A 177 -18.15 8.95 5.00
C TRP A 177 -19.45 8.33 5.51
N ARG A 178 -19.95 7.30 4.82
CA ARG A 178 -21.13 6.53 5.26
C ARG A 178 -20.93 5.03 5.10
N SER A 179 -21.38 4.26 6.09
CA SER A 179 -21.40 2.79 6.01
C SER A 179 -22.80 2.30 5.63
N LEU A 180 -22.86 1.39 4.66
CA LEU A 180 -24.10 0.85 4.12
C LEU A 180 -24.63 -0.35 4.91
N ARG A 181 -23.86 -0.86 5.88
CA ARG A 181 -24.27 -1.98 6.78
C ARG A 181 -25.55 -1.69 7.54
N HIS A 182 -25.73 -0.44 7.95
CA HIS A 182 -26.84 -0.01 8.82
C HIS A 182 -27.84 0.92 8.12
N SER A 183 -27.63 1.19 6.82
CA SER A 183 -28.55 2.03 6.04
C SER A 183 -29.80 1.23 5.67
N ASN A 184 -30.97 1.64 6.15
CA ASN A 184 -32.22 0.91 5.91
C ASN A 184 -33.02 1.44 4.70
N SER A 185 -32.61 2.55 4.07
CA SER A 185 -33.34 3.15 2.95
C SER A 185 -32.40 3.98 2.06
N PHE A 186 -32.46 3.73 0.74
CA PHE A 186 -31.75 4.54 -0.27
C PHE A 186 -32.11 6.03 -0.15
N GLU A 187 -33.40 6.34 -0.03
CA GLU A 187 -33.89 7.72 -0.02
C GLU A 187 -33.35 8.51 1.16
N ARG A 188 -33.38 7.93 2.37
CA ARG A 188 -32.90 8.59 3.58
C ARG A 188 -31.41 8.90 3.49
N LEU A 189 -30.62 7.94 3.03
CA LEU A 189 -29.17 8.10 2.90
C LEU A 189 -28.80 9.21 1.92
N PHE A 190 -29.37 9.19 0.71
CA PHE A 190 -29.01 10.19 -0.29
C PHE A 190 -29.56 11.58 0.03
N ARG A 191 -30.71 11.72 0.71
CA ARG A 191 -31.14 13.02 1.24
C ARG A 191 -30.15 13.60 2.24
N GLU A 192 -29.60 12.77 3.12
CA GLU A 192 -28.60 13.17 4.11
C GLU A 192 -27.27 13.57 3.43
N ILE A 193 -26.82 12.78 2.45
CA ILE A 193 -25.59 13.09 1.71
C ILE A 193 -25.75 14.36 0.88
N ILE A 194 -26.86 14.51 0.15
CA ILE A 194 -27.13 15.69 -0.68
C ILE A 194 -27.23 16.94 0.21
N SER A 195 -27.95 16.88 1.33
CA SER A 195 -28.10 18.04 2.21
C SER A 195 -26.76 18.47 2.82
N PHE A 196 -25.83 17.54 3.05
CA PHE A 196 -24.47 17.84 3.47
C PHE A 196 -23.64 18.48 2.34
N ILE A 197 -23.65 17.89 1.15
CA ILE A 197 -22.82 18.34 0.02
C ILE A 197 -23.32 19.67 -0.55
N SER A 198 -24.62 19.77 -0.82
CA SER A 198 -25.25 20.98 -1.37
C SER A 198 -26.57 21.27 -0.65
N PRO A 199 -26.53 22.02 0.48
CA PRO A 199 -27.73 22.37 1.26
C PRO A 199 -28.75 23.21 0.49
N GLN A 200 -28.35 23.79 -0.66
CA GLN A 200 -29.19 24.69 -1.47
C GLN A 200 -30.06 23.95 -2.49
N ILE A 201 -29.83 22.65 -2.69
CA ILE A 201 -30.67 21.84 -3.59
C ILE A 201 -31.96 21.49 -2.84
N GLU A 202 -33.07 22.12 -3.24
CA GLU A 202 -34.40 21.77 -2.74
C GLU A 202 -34.81 20.40 -3.28
N ILE A 203 -35.02 19.45 -2.35
CA ILE A 203 -35.55 18.12 -2.64
C ILE A 203 -37.00 18.11 -2.19
N SER A 204 -37.90 17.58 -3.01
CA SER A 204 -39.32 17.48 -2.66
C SER A 204 -39.53 16.67 -1.36
N SER A 205 -40.71 16.83 -0.73
CA SER A 205 -41.05 16.11 0.51
C SER A 205 -41.15 14.60 0.32
N SER A 206 -41.43 14.13 -0.90
CA SER A 206 -41.46 12.72 -1.31
C SER A 206 -40.88 12.54 -2.73
N PRO A 207 -39.56 12.60 -2.90
CA PRO A 207 -38.88 12.56 -4.17
C PRO A 207 -38.88 11.14 -4.69
N SER A 208 -38.96 11.03 -6.02
CA SER A 208 -38.70 9.74 -6.64
C SER A 208 -37.22 9.36 -6.49
N PRO A 209 -36.86 8.06 -6.49
CA PRO A 209 -35.46 7.64 -6.50
C PRO A 209 -34.63 8.26 -7.64
N TYR A 210 -35.24 8.48 -8.80
CA TYR A 210 -34.61 9.14 -9.95
C TYR A 210 -34.33 10.63 -9.72
N GLU A 211 -35.22 11.32 -9.00
CA GLU A 211 -35.02 12.71 -8.58
C GLU A 211 -33.82 12.81 -7.63
N LEU A 212 -33.69 11.88 -6.68
CA LEU A 212 -32.56 11.83 -5.76
C LEU A 212 -31.23 11.54 -6.46
N ILE A 213 -31.20 10.59 -7.41
CA ILE A 213 -30.00 10.32 -8.21
C ILE A 213 -29.58 11.57 -8.99
N SER A 214 -30.55 12.25 -9.62
CA SER A 214 -30.28 13.46 -10.41
C SER A 214 -29.81 14.62 -9.53
N ALA A 215 -30.43 14.81 -8.37
CA ALA A 215 -30.06 15.81 -7.38
C ALA A 215 -28.66 15.54 -6.80
N PHE A 216 -28.32 14.26 -6.57
CA PHE A 216 -26.99 13.87 -6.10
C PHE A 216 -25.91 14.13 -7.14
N ILE A 217 -26.14 13.76 -8.40
CA ILE A 217 -25.21 14.07 -9.50
C ILE A 217 -24.99 15.58 -9.61
N LYS A 218 -26.07 16.38 -9.55
CA LYS A 218 -25.99 17.84 -9.54
C LYS A 218 -25.17 18.35 -8.35
N ALA A 219 -25.36 17.80 -7.16
CA ALA A 219 -24.58 18.15 -5.97
C ALA A 219 -23.08 17.89 -6.15
N LEU A 220 -22.71 16.77 -6.79
CA LEU A 220 -21.33 16.39 -7.11
C LEU A 220 -20.69 17.27 -8.20
N GLN A 221 -21.49 17.78 -9.14
CA GLN A 221 -21.04 18.70 -10.19
C GLN A 221 -20.81 20.12 -9.67
N GLU A 222 -21.64 20.60 -8.76
CA GLU A 222 -21.57 21.98 -8.22
C GLU A 222 -20.51 22.15 -7.12
N ASN A 223 -20.09 21.06 -6.46
CA ASN A 223 -19.17 21.11 -5.33
C ASN A 223 -17.99 20.16 -5.53
N HIS A 224 -16.80 20.55 -5.09
CA HIS A 224 -15.62 19.68 -5.03
C HIS A 224 -15.66 18.84 -3.74
N SER A 225 -16.23 17.64 -3.82
CA SER A 225 -16.49 16.79 -2.65
C SER A 225 -15.97 15.36 -2.80
N LEU A 226 -15.60 14.75 -1.67
CA LEU A 226 -15.26 13.33 -1.58
C LEU A 226 -16.36 12.58 -0.83
N VAL A 227 -17.00 11.63 -1.50
CA VAL A 227 -18.03 10.77 -0.92
C VAL A 227 -17.48 9.36 -0.79
N ILE A 228 -17.52 8.80 0.41
CA ILE A 228 -17.01 7.45 0.67
C ILE A 228 -18.15 6.58 1.18
N LEU A 229 -18.45 5.51 0.43
CA LEU A 229 -19.48 4.53 0.77
C LEU A 229 -18.81 3.19 1.14
N ASP A 230 -18.78 2.92 2.44
CA ASP A 230 -18.19 1.70 2.99
C ASP A 230 -19.22 0.56 3.06
N ASN A 231 -18.72 -0.67 2.89
CA ASN A 231 -19.50 -1.91 2.86
C ASN A 231 -20.58 -1.93 1.77
N TRP A 232 -20.21 -1.58 0.55
CA TRP A 232 -21.07 -1.65 -0.62
C TRP A 232 -21.73 -3.03 -0.80
N ASP A 233 -21.01 -4.10 -0.43
CA ASP A 233 -21.50 -5.48 -0.45
C ASP A 233 -22.79 -5.70 0.38
N ALA A 234 -23.05 -4.86 1.39
CA ALA A 234 -24.28 -4.94 2.18
C ALA A 234 -25.56 -4.61 1.39
N ILE A 235 -25.44 -3.99 0.21
CA ILE A 235 -26.57 -3.65 -0.65
C ILE A 235 -27.07 -4.85 -1.46
N LEU A 236 -26.20 -5.84 -1.74
CA LEU A 236 -26.50 -6.91 -2.69
C LEU A 236 -27.69 -7.79 -2.27
N GLU A 237 -28.02 -7.78 -0.98
CA GLU A 237 -29.14 -8.52 -0.39
C GLU A 237 -30.40 -7.66 -0.20
N LYS A 238 -30.36 -6.37 -0.55
CA LYS A 238 -31.47 -5.42 -0.37
C LYS A 238 -32.31 -5.31 -1.64
N GLU A 239 -33.59 -4.99 -1.47
CA GLU A 239 -34.52 -4.76 -2.58
C GLU A 239 -34.09 -3.57 -3.46
N ASP A 240 -33.49 -2.54 -2.84
CA ASP A 240 -33.01 -1.32 -3.50
C ASP A 240 -31.74 -1.53 -4.37
N ASN A 241 -31.17 -2.74 -4.43
CA ASN A 241 -29.90 -3.00 -5.13
C ASN A 241 -29.87 -2.46 -6.58
N LYS A 242 -31.00 -2.55 -7.29
CA LYS A 242 -31.13 -1.99 -8.65
C LYS A 242 -30.86 -0.48 -8.70
N LEU A 243 -31.36 0.27 -7.73
CA LEU A 243 -31.18 1.74 -7.67
C LEU A 243 -29.72 2.12 -7.46
N TYR A 244 -29.00 1.37 -6.63
CA TYR A 244 -27.57 1.57 -6.42
C TYR A 244 -26.73 1.22 -7.66
N GLY A 245 -27.15 0.21 -8.44
CA GLY A 245 -26.56 -0.09 -9.75
C GLY A 245 -26.74 1.07 -10.73
N GLU A 246 -27.97 1.56 -10.90
CA GLU A 246 -28.29 2.71 -11.77
C GLU A 246 -27.53 3.98 -11.36
N LEU A 247 -27.36 4.21 -10.07
CA LEU A 247 -26.58 5.33 -9.54
C LEU A 247 -25.12 5.28 -10.00
N ILE A 248 -24.45 4.14 -9.86
CA ILE A 248 -23.05 3.97 -10.26
C ILE A 248 -22.92 4.16 -11.77
N GLU A 249 -23.82 3.57 -12.55
CA GLU A 249 -23.82 3.67 -14.01
C GLU A 249 -23.89 5.13 -14.46
N LYS A 250 -24.84 5.90 -13.90
CA LYS A 250 -24.98 7.33 -14.22
C LYS A 250 -23.81 8.18 -13.77
N ILE A 251 -23.26 7.93 -12.59
CA ILE A 251 -22.08 8.67 -12.09
C ILE A 251 -20.86 8.37 -12.95
N GLY A 252 -20.65 7.11 -13.33
CA GLY A 252 -19.55 6.71 -14.20
C GLY A 252 -19.63 7.37 -15.58
N GLN A 253 -20.82 7.57 -16.15
CA GLN A 253 -20.97 8.19 -17.46
C GLN A 253 -20.74 9.71 -17.46
N ILE A 254 -20.77 10.36 -16.30
CA ILE A 254 -20.77 11.83 -16.19
C ILE A 254 -19.43 12.34 -15.65
N SER A 255 -18.90 13.38 -16.29
CA SER A 255 -17.72 14.09 -15.78
C SER A 255 -18.10 15.10 -14.69
N HIS A 256 -17.44 15.03 -13.54
CA HIS A 256 -17.60 15.98 -12.43
C HIS A 256 -16.28 16.14 -11.65
N SER A 257 -16.13 17.20 -10.88
CA SER A 257 -14.91 17.47 -10.10
C SER A 257 -14.89 16.77 -8.73
N SER A 258 -16.01 16.20 -8.28
CA SER A 258 -16.06 15.36 -7.07
C SER A 258 -15.48 13.96 -7.28
N CYS A 259 -15.22 13.23 -6.19
CA CYS A 259 -14.80 11.83 -6.22
C CYS A 259 -15.72 10.95 -5.36
N LEU A 260 -16.22 9.85 -5.92
CA LEU A 260 -16.98 8.82 -5.20
C LEU A 260 -16.12 7.57 -5.02
N VAL A 261 -15.87 7.20 -3.76
CA VAL A 261 -15.12 5.98 -3.40
C VAL A 261 -16.05 4.93 -2.83
N LEU A 262 -16.02 3.74 -3.41
CA LEU A 262 -16.77 2.56 -2.99
C LEU A 262 -15.84 1.56 -2.33
N ILE A 263 -16.23 1.02 -1.17
CA ILE A 263 -15.47 -0.04 -0.49
C ILE A 263 -16.32 -1.30 -0.44
N SER A 264 -15.88 -2.38 -1.09
CA SER A 264 -16.68 -3.60 -1.23
C SER A 264 -15.89 -4.88 -0.98
N THR A 265 -16.55 -5.93 -0.51
CA THR A 265 -15.92 -7.27 -0.47
C THR A 265 -15.93 -7.98 -1.82
N GLU A 266 -16.88 -7.63 -2.68
CA GLU A 266 -17.01 -8.15 -4.04
C GLU A 266 -17.19 -7.02 -5.06
N LYS A 267 -16.68 -7.20 -6.27
CA LYS A 267 -16.79 -6.19 -7.32
C LYS A 267 -18.23 -6.15 -7.88
N PRO A 268 -18.91 -4.98 -7.90
CA PRO A 268 -20.23 -4.83 -8.52
C PRO A 268 -20.16 -5.16 -10.02
N ARG A 269 -21.26 -5.67 -10.60
CA ARG A 269 -21.25 -6.08 -12.02
C ARG A 269 -21.17 -4.88 -12.94
N GLU A 270 -21.94 -3.86 -12.60
CA GLU A 270 -22.07 -2.58 -13.28
C GLU A 270 -20.71 -1.86 -13.35
N PHE A 271 -19.79 -2.13 -12.41
CA PHE A 271 -18.46 -1.55 -12.39
C PHE A 271 -17.50 -2.16 -13.43
N GLU A 272 -17.72 -3.41 -13.86
CA GLU A 272 -16.86 -4.06 -14.86
C GLU A 272 -16.95 -3.36 -16.22
N GLU A 273 -18.12 -2.80 -16.56
CA GLU A 273 -18.35 -2.08 -17.82
C GLU A 273 -17.78 -0.65 -17.81
N LEU A 274 -17.64 -0.04 -16.62
CA LEU A 274 -17.19 1.35 -16.46
C LEU A 274 -15.67 1.51 -16.35
N GLU A 275 -14.96 0.42 -16.07
CA GLU A 275 -13.51 0.40 -15.83
C GLU A 275 -12.69 0.78 -17.07
N GLU A 276 -13.26 0.62 -18.27
CA GLU A 276 -12.61 0.97 -19.53
C GLU A 276 -12.74 2.47 -19.88
N ALA A 277 -13.60 3.21 -19.17
CA ALA A 277 -13.96 4.58 -19.54
C ALA A 277 -13.61 5.64 -18.48
N SER A 278 -14.07 5.47 -17.24
CA SER A 278 -14.09 6.57 -16.25
C SER A 278 -14.00 6.13 -14.78
N ALA A 279 -13.97 4.82 -14.52
CA ALA A 279 -13.93 4.25 -13.19
C ALA A 279 -12.63 3.47 -12.97
N ASN A 280 -12.02 3.60 -11.78
CA ASN A 280 -10.81 2.85 -11.44
C ASN A 280 -11.08 1.88 -10.30
N SER A 281 -10.58 0.65 -10.37
CA SER A 281 -10.64 -0.28 -9.22
C SER A 281 -9.27 -0.74 -8.71
N LEU A 282 -9.16 -0.79 -7.39
CA LEU A 282 -8.01 -1.27 -6.65
C LEU A 282 -8.39 -2.56 -5.93
N TYR A 283 -7.83 -3.67 -6.41
CA TYR A 283 -7.94 -4.95 -5.73
C TYR A 283 -6.87 -5.07 -4.64
N LEU A 284 -7.32 -5.11 -3.38
CA LEU A 284 -6.43 -5.24 -2.22
C LEU A 284 -6.16 -6.73 -1.95
N LYS A 285 -4.88 -7.08 -1.78
CA LYS A 285 -4.40 -8.44 -1.43
C LYS A 285 -4.05 -8.55 0.07
N GLY A 286 -3.74 -9.76 0.54
CA GLY A 286 -3.24 -9.98 1.90
C GLY A 286 -1.89 -9.31 2.15
N LEU A 287 -1.52 -9.13 3.42
CA LEU A 287 -0.29 -8.43 3.86
C LEU A 287 0.99 -9.26 3.69
N ARG A 288 1.00 -10.36 2.93
CA ARG A 288 2.07 -11.38 2.98
C ARG A 288 3.50 -10.84 2.94
N GLU A 289 3.81 -9.87 2.06
CA GLU A 289 5.15 -9.27 1.97
C GLU A 289 5.46 -8.33 3.14
N SER A 290 4.49 -7.52 3.58
CA SER A 290 4.64 -6.53 4.67
C SER A 290 4.29 -7.08 6.06
N ALA A 291 3.84 -8.34 6.17
CA ALA A 291 3.42 -8.96 7.42
C ALA A 291 4.59 -9.16 8.38
N LYS A 292 5.80 -9.39 7.83
CA LYS A 292 7.05 -9.48 8.59
C LYS A 292 7.30 -8.20 9.39
N ASP A 293 7.09 -7.03 8.77
CA ASP A 293 7.25 -5.74 9.45
C ASP A 293 6.24 -5.56 10.58
N VAL A 294 5.01 -6.08 10.41
CA VAL A 294 3.99 -6.08 11.45
C VAL A 294 4.42 -6.95 12.64
N PHE A 295 4.96 -8.15 12.37
CA PHE A 295 5.46 -9.06 13.40
C PHE A 295 6.60 -8.42 14.20
N LYS A 296 7.59 -7.82 13.51
CA LYS A 296 8.70 -7.08 14.14
C LYS A 296 8.21 -5.91 14.98
N ALA A 297 7.34 -5.06 14.41
CA ALA A 297 6.81 -3.89 15.11
C ALA A 297 5.98 -4.25 16.34
N LYS A 298 5.44 -5.47 16.41
CA LYS A 298 4.67 -5.98 17.55
C LYS A 298 5.53 -6.73 18.58
N GLY A 299 6.80 -6.98 18.26
CA GLY A 299 7.79 -7.61 19.12
C GLY A 299 7.62 -9.13 19.25
N LEU A 300 7.35 -9.82 18.14
CA LEU A 300 7.43 -11.29 18.09
C LEU A 300 8.89 -11.75 18.01
N LEU A 301 9.19 -12.88 18.64
CA LEU A 301 10.51 -13.54 18.61
C LEU A 301 10.62 -14.44 17.36
N ASP A 302 11.79 -15.05 17.14
CA ASP A 302 12.02 -16.07 16.09
C ASP A 302 11.78 -15.59 14.64
N GLU A 303 12.43 -14.49 14.22
CA GLU A 303 12.22 -13.88 12.88
C GLU A 303 12.41 -14.85 11.70
N HIS A 304 13.28 -15.85 11.85
CA HIS A 304 13.55 -16.86 10.83
C HIS A 304 12.33 -17.75 10.52
N LEU A 305 11.37 -17.87 11.44
CA LEU A 305 10.14 -18.69 11.29
C LEU A 305 8.94 -17.89 10.76
N TYR A 306 9.10 -16.61 10.41
CA TYR A 306 7.99 -15.79 9.94
C TYR A 306 7.40 -16.29 8.61
N ASP A 307 8.23 -16.83 7.71
CA ASP A 307 7.74 -17.43 6.46
C ASP A 307 6.94 -18.71 6.71
N ASP A 308 7.37 -19.52 7.67
CA ASP A 308 6.64 -20.73 8.09
C ASP A 308 5.29 -20.35 8.72
N LEU A 309 5.26 -19.31 9.56
CA LEU A 309 4.02 -18.78 10.13
C LEU A 309 3.04 -18.31 9.04
N LEU A 310 3.53 -17.59 8.03
CA LEU A 310 2.73 -17.11 6.89
C LEU A 310 2.34 -18.23 5.91
N SER A 311 3.00 -19.38 5.97
CA SER A 311 2.62 -20.56 5.19
C SER A 311 1.40 -21.27 5.78
N VAL A 312 1.24 -21.22 7.10
CA VAL A 312 0.17 -21.90 7.85
C VAL A 312 -1.01 -20.96 8.14
N GLN A 313 -0.76 -19.70 8.49
CA GLN A 313 -1.81 -18.76 8.87
C GLN A 313 -2.32 -17.93 7.67
N PRO A 314 -3.58 -17.46 7.70
CA PRO A 314 -4.08 -16.47 6.76
C PRO A 314 -3.26 -15.18 6.78
N ASP A 315 -3.03 -14.62 5.60
CA ASP A 315 -2.28 -13.38 5.38
C ASP A 315 -3.16 -12.11 5.49
N ASP A 316 -4.39 -12.23 6.00
CA ASP A 316 -5.24 -11.07 6.20
C ASP A 316 -4.82 -10.27 7.46
N PRO A 317 -4.73 -8.93 7.38
CA PRO A 317 -4.35 -8.05 8.48
C PRO A 317 -5.12 -8.29 9.79
N LEU A 318 -6.40 -8.61 9.71
CA LEU A 318 -7.24 -8.83 10.90
C LEU A 318 -6.81 -10.09 11.64
N THR A 319 -6.64 -11.20 10.90
CA THR A 319 -6.11 -12.46 11.43
C THR A 319 -4.66 -12.31 11.88
N ILE A 320 -3.79 -11.65 11.11
CA ILE A 320 -2.41 -11.35 11.49
C ILE A 320 -2.35 -10.64 12.85
N ASN A 321 -3.17 -9.61 13.07
CA ASN A 321 -3.18 -8.89 14.34
C ASN A 321 -3.71 -9.77 15.49
N LYS A 322 -4.65 -10.67 15.22
CA LYS A 322 -5.12 -11.67 16.20
C LYS A 322 -4.03 -12.69 16.53
N VAL A 323 -3.40 -13.30 15.53
CA VAL A 323 -2.28 -14.24 15.67
C VAL A 323 -1.17 -13.60 16.48
N THR A 324 -0.74 -12.40 16.09
CA THR A 324 0.32 -11.67 16.78
C THR A 324 -0.02 -11.40 18.24
N LYS A 325 -1.28 -11.01 18.52
CA LYS A 325 -1.76 -10.84 19.91
C LYS A 325 -1.77 -12.16 20.67
N THR A 326 -2.21 -13.25 20.06
CA THR A 326 -2.23 -14.58 20.69
C THR A 326 -0.83 -15.08 20.99
N ILE A 327 0.11 -14.98 20.04
CA ILE A 327 1.52 -15.38 20.25
C ILE A 327 2.12 -14.56 21.39
N LYS A 328 1.90 -13.24 21.40
CA LYS A 328 2.42 -12.37 22.46
C LYS A 328 1.82 -12.68 23.83
N GLN A 329 0.52 -12.98 23.90
CA GLN A 329 -0.19 -13.17 25.17
C GLN A 329 -0.11 -14.59 25.73
N HIS A 330 -0.11 -15.61 24.87
CA HIS A 330 -0.22 -17.02 25.27
C HIS A 330 1.08 -17.79 25.07
N TYR A 331 2.00 -17.28 24.25
CA TYR A 331 3.28 -17.92 23.92
C TYR A 331 4.47 -16.99 24.21
N ASN A 332 4.27 -15.91 24.98
CA ASN A 332 5.28 -14.92 25.37
C ASN A 332 6.10 -14.37 24.19
N GLY A 333 5.52 -14.34 22.99
CA GLY A 333 6.18 -13.85 21.78
C GLY A 333 6.92 -14.91 20.96
N SER A 334 7.09 -16.15 21.43
CA SER A 334 7.76 -17.21 20.64
C SER A 334 6.86 -17.73 19.51
N VAL A 335 7.35 -17.61 18.27
CA VAL A 335 6.67 -18.13 17.08
C VAL A 335 6.88 -19.63 16.98
N GLU A 336 8.04 -20.14 17.41
CA GLU A 336 8.33 -21.57 17.42
C GLU A 336 7.31 -22.34 18.28
N ALA A 337 7.08 -21.90 19.52
CA ALA A 337 6.13 -22.54 20.43
C ALA A 337 4.70 -22.55 19.87
N PHE A 338 4.33 -21.50 19.14
CA PHE A 338 3.02 -21.41 18.49
C PHE A 338 2.88 -22.39 17.30
N LEU A 339 3.92 -22.51 16.48
CA LEU A 339 3.94 -23.44 15.33
C LEU A 339 3.89 -24.90 15.80
N GLN A 340 4.60 -25.25 16.87
CA GLN A 340 4.57 -26.59 17.46
C GLN A 340 3.16 -26.98 17.95
N ALA A 341 2.40 -26.02 18.47
CA ALA A 341 1.02 -26.24 18.90
C ALA A 341 0.03 -26.47 17.75
N SER A 342 0.44 -26.33 16.47
CA SER A 342 -0.40 -26.51 15.27
C SER A 342 -1.72 -25.71 15.33
N THR A 343 -1.68 -24.52 15.96
CA THR A 343 -2.89 -23.73 16.21
C THR A 343 -3.26 -22.93 14.96
N PHE A 344 -4.47 -23.10 14.43
CA PHE A 344 -5.00 -22.28 13.32
C PHE A 344 -5.95 -21.21 13.85
N ILE A 345 -5.62 -19.93 13.64
CA ILE A 345 -6.41 -18.80 14.16
C ILE A 345 -7.08 -18.09 13.00
N VAL A 346 -8.38 -17.87 13.12
CA VAL A 346 -9.16 -17.06 12.18
C VAL A 346 -10.12 -16.18 12.96
N ASP A 347 -10.34 -14.98 12.44
CA ASP A 347 -11.41 -14.12 12.92
C ASP A 347 -12.80 -14.73 12.63
N GLN A 348 -13.63 -14.95 13.66
CA GLN A 348 -14.98 -15.51 13.51
C GLN A 348 -15.84 -14.73 12.51
N SER A 349 -15.71 -13.41 12.43
CA SER A 349 -16.49 -12.57 11.51
C SER A 349 -16.01 -12.69 10.06
N VAL A 350 -14.73 -13.01 9.84
CA VAL A 350 -14.18 -13.29 8.49
C VAL A 350 -14.60 -14.68 8.05
N HIS A 351 -14.54 -15.65 8.97
CA HIS A 351 -14.97 -17.02 8.72
C HIS A 351 -16.46 -17.10 8.40
N HIS A 352 -17.34 -16.47 9.20
CA HIS A 352 -18.78 -16.44 8.96
C HIS A 352 -19.15 -15.85 7.59
N ASP A 353 -18.52 -14.73 7.21
CA ASP A 353 -18.76 -14.12 5.89
C ASP A 353 -18.27 -15.01 4.75
N LEU A 354 -17.13 -15.68 4.92
CA LEU A 354 -16.65 -16.66 3.94
C LEU A 354 -17.63 -17.83 3.80
N GLU A 355 -18.13 -18.38 4.91
CA GLU A 355 -19.13 -19.46 4.87
C GLU A 355 -20.39 -19.03 4.13
N LYS A 356 -20.90 -17.82 4.42
CA LYS A 356 -22.05 -17.24 3.71
C LYS A 356 -21.80 -17.12 2.21
N GLN A 357 -20.63 -16.60 1.82
CA GLN A 357 -20.25 -16.52 0.40
C GLN A 357 -20.18 -17.90 -0.25
N LEU A 358 -19.58 -18.88 0.42
CA LEU A 358 -19.45 -20.25 -0.08
C LEU A 358 -20.80 -20.96 -0.23
N GLN A 359 -21.80 -20.66 0.63
CA GLN A 359 -23.15 -21.21 0.53
C GLN A 359 -23.92 -20.68 -0.69
N SER A 360 -23.61 -19.47 -1.17
CA SER A 360 -24.27 -18.84 -2.32
C SER A 360 -23.76 -19.31 -3.69
N LEU A 361 -22.75 -20.20 -3.72
CA LEU A 361 -22.10 -20.63 -4.95
C LEU A 361 -22.88 -21.70 -5.71
N SER A 362 -22.81 -21.63 -7.03
CA SER A 362 -23.31 -22.67 -7.93
C SER A 362 -22.45 -23.95 -7.84
N HIS A 363 -23.03 -25.06 -8.28
CA HIS A 363 -22.34 -26.36 -8.30
C HIS A 363 -21.01 -26.32 -9.09
N LEU A 364 -20.96 -25.60 -10.22
CA LEU A 364 -19.75 -25.50 -11.03
C LEU A 364 -18.64 -24.70 -10.33
N GLU A 365 -19.01 -23.64 -9.61
CA GLU A 365 -18.07 -22.81 -8.84
C GLU A 365 -17.46 -23.60 -7.68
N VAL A 366 -18.28 -24.35 -6.93
CA VAL A 366 -17.81 -25.25 -5.86
C VAL A 366 -16.84 -26.29 -6.42
N GLU A 367 -17.13 -26.85 -7.59
CA GLU A 367 -16.27 -27.85 -8.22
C GLU A 367 -14.92 -27.29 -8.67
N ILE A 368 -14.89 -26.04 -9.16
CA ILE A 368 -13.65 -25.31 -9.47
C ILE A 368 -12.83 -25.08 -8.19
N LEU A 369 -13.47 -24.63 -7.10
CA LEU A 369 -12.80 -24.45 -5.81
C LEU A 369 -12.23 -25.77 -5.27
N ARG A 370 -12.96 -26.87 -5.40
CA ARG A 370 -12.50 -28.21 -4.98
C ARG A 370 -11.28 -28.67 -5.76
N LEU A 371 -11.23 -28.41 -7.07
CA LEU A 371 -10.04 -28.66 -7.90
C LEU A 371 -8.85 -27.84 -7.42
N LEU A 372 -9.02 -26.52 -7.23
CA LEU A 372 -7.95 -25.64 -6.72
C LEU A 372 -7.57 -25.91 -5.25
N GLY A 373 -8.41 -26.63 -4.49
CA GLY A 373 -8.08 -27.15 -3.17
C GLY A 373 -7.21 -28.41 -3.21
N THR A 374 -7.27 -29.15 -4.33
CA THR A 374 -6.48 -30.37 -4.56
C THR A 374 -5.10 -30.04 -5.15
N TYR A 375 -5.02 -29.05 -6.03
CA TYR A 375 -3.79 -28.62 -6.71
C TYR A 375 -3.31 -27.26 -6.19
N VAL A 376 -1.99 -27.04 -6.12
CA VAL A 376 -1.42 -25.79 -5.57
C VAL A 376 -1.83 -24.57 -6.42
N HIS A 377 -1.81 -24.71 -7.75
CA HIS A 377 -2.25 -23.72 -8.72
C HIS A 377 -2.62 -24.42 -10.04
N LEU A 378 -3.54 -23.85 -10.82
CA LEU A 378 -3.98 -24.41 -12.11
C LEU A 378 -4.27 -23.30 -13.13
N THR A 379 -4.00 -23.53 -14.41
CA THR A 379 -4.45 -22.67 -15.50
C THR A 379 -5.93 -22.90 -15.84
N VAL A 380 -6.58 -21.91 -16.48
CA VAL A 380 -7.98 -22.04 -16.92
C VAL A 380 -8.14 -23.20 -17.92
N GLU A 381 -7.13 -23.45 -18.76
CA GLU A 381 -7.12 -24.57 -19.70
C GLU A 381 -7.04 -25.93 -19.01
N GLU A 382 -6.22 -26.06 -17.96
CA GLU A 382 -6.14 -27.28 -17.16
C GLU A 382 -7.44 -27.54 -16.39
N ILE A 383 -8.05 -26.51 -15.81
CA ILE A 383 -9.37 -26.60 -15.18
C ILE A 383 -10.40 -27.08 -16.20
N ARG A 384 -10.41 -26.50 -17.42
CA ARG A 384 -11.28 -26.93 -18.51
C ARG A 384 -11.05 -28.39 -18.89
N LYS A 385 -9.79 -28.84 -18.98
CA LYS A 385 -9.45 -30.23 -19.30
C LYS A 385 -9.91 -31.22 -18.24
N GLN A 386 -9.79 -30.87 -16.96
CA GLN A 386 -10.23 -31.71 -15.84
C GLN A 386 -11.77 -31.75 -15.71
N LEU A 387 -12.45 -30.63 -15.92
CA LEU A 387 -13.92 -30.53 -15.82
C LEU A 387 -14.66 -31.03 -17.07
N ASN A 388 -14.07 -30.95 -18.27
CA ASN A 388 -14.66 -31.48 -19.50
C ASN A 388 -14.88 -33.01 -19.44
N LYS A 389 -14.10 -33.74 -18.64
CA LYS A 389 -14.33 -35.16 -18.34
C LYS A 389 -15.67 -35.42 -17.63
N LYS A 390 -16.29 -34.38 -17.05
CA LYS A 390 -17.57 -34.43 -16.32
C LYS A 390 -18.74 -33.74 -17.05
N ASN A 391 -18.65 -33.51 -18.36
CA ASN A 391 -19.72 -32.94 -19.22
C ASN A 391 -20.12 -31.46 -19.00
N TYR A 392 -19.29 -30.62 -18.36
CA TYR A 392 -19.55 -29.17 -18.26
C TYR A 392 -19.08 -28.41 -19.52
N LYS A 393 -19.83 -28.50 -20.63
CA LYS A 393 -19.39 -28.01 -21.96
C LYS A 393 -19.40 -26.48 -22.15
N SER A 394 -20.06 -25.70 -21.30
CA SER A 394 -20.05 -24.23 -21.37
C SER A 394 -20.26 -23.63 -19.97
N GLY A 395 -19.60 -22.50 -19.68
CA GLY A 395 -19.79 -21.75 -18.42
C GLY A 395 -18.56 -21.66 -17.50
N ILE A 396 -17.47 -22.39 -17.75
CA ILE A 396 -16.27 -22.36 -16.88
C ILE A 396 -15.69 -20.94 -16.77
N THR A 397 -15.53 -20.23 -17.89
CA THR A 397 -15.03 -18.84 -17.88
C THR A 397 -15.94 -17.91 -17.08
N LYS A 398 -17.27 -18.08 -17.20
CA LYS A 398 -18.26 -17.30 -16.43
C LYS A 398 -18.15 -17.59 -14.93
N SER A 399 -17.99 -18.85 -14.53
CA SER A 399 -17.79 -19.24 -13.13
C SER A 399 -16.45 -18.77 -12.58
N VAL A 400 -15.37 -18.84 -13.37
CA VAL A 400 -14.05 -18.30 -13.00
C VAL A 400 -14.14 -16.79 -12.78
N ASN A 401 -14.75 -16.03 -13.69
CA ASN A 401 -14.96 -14.59 -13.53
C ASN A 401 -15.83 -14.28 -12.30
N THR A 402 -16.87 -15.08 -12.05
CA THR A 402 -17.72 -14.90 -10.86
C THR A 402 -16.95 -15.14 -9.57
N LEU A 403 -16.10 -16.16 -9.52
CA LEU A 403 -15.23 -16.44 -8.38
C LEU A 403 -14.16 -15.37 -8.16
N LEU A 404 -13.58 -14.82 -9.24
CA LEU A 404 -12.64 -13.68 -9.19
C LEU A 404 -13.33 -12.43 -8.65
N ARG A 405 -14.53 -12.12 -9.16
CA ARG A 405 -15.36 -10.98 -8.73
C ARG A 405 -15.74 -11.05 -7.25
N LYS A 406 -15.98 -12.26 -6.74
CA LYS A 406 -16.21 -12.56 -5.31
C LYS A 406 -14.92 -12.62 -4.48
N ALA A 407 -13.75 -12.40 -5.09
CA ALA A 407 -12.44 -12.48 -4.47
C ALA A 407 -12.15 -13.83 -3.78
N LEU A 408 -12.75 -14.94 -4.28
CA LEU A 408 -12.54 -16.28 -3.72
C LEU A 408 -11.35 -17.02 -4.36
N ILE A 409 -10.93 -16.58 -5.54
CA ILE A 409 -9.74 -17.06 -6.24
C ILE A 409 -8.89 -15.86 -6.69
N GLU A 410 -7.60 -16.08 -6.89
CA GLU A 410 -6.64 -15.04 -7.30
C GLU A 410 -5.78 -15.52 -8.46
N TYR A 411 -5.39 -14.60 -9.33
CA TYR A 411 -4.35 -14.85 -10.33
C TYR A 411 -2.95 -14.74 -9.73
N ILE A 412 -2.09 -15.67 -10.14
CA ILE A 412 -0.64 -15.64 -9.93
C ILE A 412 0.08 -15.96 -11.23
N ILE A 413 1.31 -15.49 -11.34
CA ILE A 413 2.19 -15.83 -12.44
C ILE A 413 3.14 -16.92 -11.93
N VAL A 414 3.11 -18.08 -12.56
CA VAL A 414 4.03 -19.20 -12.32
C VAL A 414 4.59 -19.60 -13.67
N ASP A 415 5.92 -19.64 -13.82
CA ASP A 415 6.60 -20.00 -15.08
C ASP A 415 6.09 -19.21 -16.30
N ASN A 416 5.89 -17.90 -16.13
CA ASN A 416 5.36 -16.98 -17.14
C ASN A 416 3.95 -17.33 -17.66
N LYS A 417 3.20 -18.16 -16.93
CA LYS A 417 1.80 -18.50 -17.20
C LYS A 417 0.89 -17.96 -16.10
N GLN A 418 -0.29 -17.50 -16.50
CA GLN A 418 -1.31 -17.02 -15.58
C GLN A 418 -2.08 -18.21 -14.99
N CYS A 419 -1.82 -18.50 -13.72
CA CYS A 419 -2.43 -19.57 -12.97
C CYS A 419 -3.40 -19.02 -11.92
N LEU A 420 -4.42 -19.80 -11.57
CA LEU A 420 -5.35 -19.53 -10.51
C LEU A 420 -4.90 -20.24 -9.22
N LYS A 421 -5.00 -19.55 -8.09
CA LYS A 421 -4.79 -20.12 -6.75
C LYS A 421 -5.95 -19.80 -5.83
N LEU A 422 -6.07 -20.60 -4.76
CA LEU A 422 -6.90 -20.25 -3.60
C LEU A 422 -6.09 -19.43 -2.60
N PRO A 423 -6.66 -18.35 -2.05
CA PRO A 423 -6.14 -17.72 -0.84
C PRO A 423 -6.10 -18.72 0.32
N THR A 424 -5.12 -18.60 1.23
CA THR A 424 -4.85 -19.58 2.30
C THR A 424 -6.09 -19.94 3.11
N LEU A 425 -6.85 -18.92 3.57
CA LEU A 425 -8.06 -19.15 4.35
C LEU A 425 -9.16 -19.88 3.56
N VAL A 426 -9.34 -19.55 2.27
CA VAL A 426 -10.33 -20.23 1.42
C VAL A 426 -9.91 -21.67 1.19
N ARG A 427 -8.61 -21.92 0.98
CA ARG A 427 -8.07 -23.28 0.82
C ARG A 427 -8.33 -24.13 2.04
N GLU A 428 -7.96 -23.66 3.23
CA GLU A 428 -8.16 -24.42 4.47
C GLU A 428 -9.65 -24.72 4.70
N GLU A 429 -10.54 -23.76 4.43
CA GLU A 429 -11.98 -23.97 4.55
C GLU A 429 -12.52 -25.01 3.56
N ILE A 430 -12.11 -24.94 2.30
CA ILE A 430 -12.53 -25.90 1.26
C ILE A 430 -11.97 -27.29 1.54
N VAL A 431 -10.71 -27.39 1.94
CA VAL A 431 -10.07 -28.68 2.30
C VAL A 431 -10.79 -29.33 3.47
N LYS A 432 -11.11 -28.55 4.52
CA LYS A 432 -11.85 -29.02 5.69
C LYS A 432 -13.29 -29.42 5.34
N LYS A 433 -14.04 -28.55 4.67
CA LYS A 433 -15.46 -28.75 4.34
C LYS A 433 -15.70 -29.94 3.42
N TYR A 434 -14.79 -30.20 2.47
CA TYR A 434 -14.92 -31.27 1.48
C TYR A 434 -13.99 -32.47 1.71
N ASN A 435 -13.31 -32.51 2.87
CA ASN A 435 -12.44 -33.61 3.30
C ASN A 435 -11.40 -34.03 2.24
N ILE A 436 -10.73 -33.04 1.64
CA ILE A 436 -9.75 -33.26 0.58
C ILE A 436 -8.46 -33.79 1.22
N LYS A 437 -8.00 -34.99 0.82
CA LYS A 437 -6.72 -35.53 1.30
C LYS A 437 -5.58 -34.62 0.84
N LYS A 438 -4.87 -33.96 1.77
CA LYS A 438 -3.60 -33.26 1.50
C LYS A 438 -2.61 -34.30 0.97
N ASN A 439 -2.38 -34.36 -0.34
CA ASN A 439 -1.36 -35.24 -0.91
C ASN A 439 0.03 -34.78 -0.47
N ALA A 440 0.81 -35.73 0.05
CA ALA A 440 2.12 -35.55 0.65
C ALA A 440 3.23 -35.38 -0.40
N ILE A 441 3.90 -34.22 -0.39
CA ILE A 441 5.25 -33.91 -0.95
C ILE A 441 5.69 -32.68 -0.12
N VAL A 442 6.72 -32.62 0.75
CA VAL A 442 7.93 -33.39 1.05
C VAL A 442 8.24 -33.28 2.56
N LYS A 443 8.87 -34.33 3.11
CA LYS A 443 9.31 -34.52 4.50
C LYS A 443 10.85 -34.46 4.56
N GLN A 444 11.38 -34.26 5.78
CA GLN A 444 12.78 -34.36 6.28
C GLN A 444 13.53 -33.02 6.35
N ALA A 445 14.02 -32.56 7.49
CA ALA A 445 14.68 -33.32 8.57
C ALA A 445 14.08 -33.10 9.97
N GLU A 446 13.96 -34.21 10.71
CA GLU A 446 13.74 -34.27 12.16
C GLU A 446 15.02 -34.76 12.84
N LEU A 447 15.07 -34.49 14.14
CA LEU A 447 15.70 -35.26 15.22
C LEU A 447 17.06 -34.76 15.73
N SER A 448 17.04 -34.03 16.86
CA SER A 448 17.20 -34.65 18.20
C SER A 448 17.12 -33.60 19.32
N THR A 449 16.12 -33.74 20.21
CA THR A 449 16.00 -33.16 21.56
C THR A 449 16.75 -34.05 22.58
N PRO A 450 16.68 -33.92 23.95
CA PRO A 450 16.02 -32.94 24.84
C PRO A 450 16.79 -32.55 26.15
N SER A 451 16.14 -31.70 26.98
CA SER A 451 16.14 -31.67 28.49
C SER A 451 17.39 -31.16 29.23
N SER A 452 17.38 -30.48 30.39
CA SER A 452 16.35 -30.11 31.38
C SER A 452 16.92 -29.09 32.41
N SER A 453 16.01 -28.33 33.05
CA SER A 453 15.98 -27.94 34.48
C SER A 453 17.12 -27.15 35.15
N SER A 454 16.82 -25.89 35.50
CA SER A 454 17.05 -25.28 36.83
C SER A 454 15.74 -25.42 37.65
N PRO A 455 15.71 -25.56 39.00
CA PRO A 455 16.09 -24.47 39.93
C PRO A 455 16.55 -24.90 41.34
N SER A 456 17.16 -23.99 42.12
CA SER A 456 16.89 -23.77 43.57
C SER A 456 17.95 -22.89 44.27
N LEU A 457 17.48 -21.82 44.93
CA LEU A 457 17.87 -21.40 46.29
C LEU A 457 16.92 -22.15 47.27
N PRO A 458 17.06 -22.14 48.62
CA PRO A 458 17.82 -21.24 49.52
C PRO A 458 18.52 -21.98 50.71
N ASP A 459 19.16 -21.25 51.64
CA ASP A 459 18.85 -21.39 53.10
C ASP A 459 19.70 -20.51 54.06
N ASN A 460 18.99 -19.90 55.02
CA ASN A 460 19.27 -19.80 56.48
C ASN A 460 20.51 -19.04 57.03
N GLN A 461 20.50 -18.35 58.18
CA GLN A 461 19.50 -18.09 59.23
C GLN A 461 20.11 -17.13 60.30
N ASN A 462 19.22 -16.57 61.15
CA ASN A 462 19.40 -16.21 62.58
C ASN A 462 19.60 -14.73 63.02
N LEU A 463 18.44 -14.13 63.35
CA LEU A 463 18.08 -13.35 64.56
C LEU A 463 18.44 -14.09 65.89
N PRO A 464 18.21 -13.57 67.14
CA PRO A 464 17.72 -12.26 67.62
C PRO A 464 18.47 -11.67 68.87
N SER A 465 17.94 -10.54 69.35
CA SER A 465 18.22 -9.71 70.55
C SER A 465 17.67 -10.27 71.91
N PRO A 466 17.55 -9.45 73.00
CA PRO A 466 18.41 -9.20 74.19
C PRO A 466 17.70 -9.78 75.48
N PRO A 467 17.67 -9.21 76.73
CA PRO A 467 18.43 -8.16 77.43
C PRO A 467 18.80 -8.46 78.93
N THR A 468 19.38 -7.45 79.61
CA THR A 468 19.10 -6.98 80.99
C THR A 468 19.98 -7.39 82.22
N THR A 469 20.53 -6.33 82.88
CA THR A 469 20.47 -5.96 84.33
C THR A 469 21.57 -6.27 85.41
N ILE A 470 21.92 -5.18 86.13
CA ILE A 470 22.31 -4.88 87.56
C ILE A 470 23.61 -5.44 88.22
N CYS A 471 24.36 -4.51 88.85
CA CYS A 471 24.85 -4.44 90.27
C CYS A 471 26.16 -3.62 90.32
N GLU A 472 26.22 -2.39 90.85
CA GLU A 472 26.27 -1.93 92.26
C GLU A 472 27.64 -2.19 92.94
N ASP A 473 28.36 -1.12 93.38
CA ASP A 473 29.04 -1.02 94.70
C ASP A 473 29.90 0.27 94.92
N SER A 474 29.41 1.14 95.81
CA SER A 474 29.96 1.65 97.10
C SER A 474 31.42 2.19 97.35
N TYR A 475 31.45 3.46 97.86
CA TYR A 475 32.29 4.14 98.93
C TYR A 475 33.82 4.44 98.76
N PRO A 476 34.50 5.29 99.60
CA PRO A 476 34.06 6.13 100.75
C PRO A 476 34.60 7.60 100.84
N ILE A 477 34.21 8.21 101.96
CA ILE A 477 34.39 9.52 102.64
C ILE A 477 35.84 10.01 102.89
N ILE A 478 36.05 11.34 102.89
CA ILE A 478 36.98 12.06 103.81
C ILE A 478 36.31 13.34 104.35
N SER A 479 36.44 13.56 105.66
CA SER A 479 36.01 14.71 106.45
C SER A 479 37.20 15.62 106.81
N GLN A 480 36.94 16.91 107.11
CA GLN A 480 37.42 17.59 108.33
C GLN A 480 37.04 19.09 108.36
N ASN A 481 36.41 19.49 109.49
CA ASN A 481 36.69 20.65 110.35
C ASN A 481 36.53 22.09 109.79
N LEU A 482 36.15 23.15 110.52
CA LEU A 482 36.05 23.43 111.96
C LEU A 482 35.30 24.78 112.14
N ALA A 483 34.86 25.04 113.38
CA ALA A 483 34.66 26.35 114.03
C ALA A 483 33.21 26.85 114.25
N SER A 484 32.86 26.75 115.54
CA SER A 484 31.82 27.35 116.36
C SER A 484 31.79 28.88 116.40
N PHE A 485 30.63 29.49 116.71
CA PHE A 485 30.48 30.54 117.73
C PHE A 485 29.01 30.71 118.15
N GLU A 486 28.82 31.09 119.42
CA GLU A 486 27.61 31.07 120.26
C GLU A 486 26.59 32.21 120.06
N GLU A 487 25.37 31.91 120.53
CA GLU A 487 24.34 32.70 121.23
C GLU A 487 23.96 34.15 120.80
N GLY A 488 22.64 34.39 120.77
CA GLY A 488 22.08 35.69 121.15
C GLY A 488 20.78 36.13 120.48
N GLU A 489 19.65 35.86 121.16
CA GLU A 489 18.48 36.74 121.31
C GLU A 489 17.39 36.89 120.22
N GLY A 490 16.14 36.64 120.66
CA GLY A 490 15.07 37.63 120.47
C GLY A 490 13.94 37.30 119.49
N VAL A 491 13.10 36.30 119.81
CA VAL A 491 11.85 36.03 119.09
C VAL A 491 10.81 37.15 119.36
N ARG A 492 10.28 37.76 118.29
CA ARG A 492 8.99 38.51 118.31
C ARG A 492 8.05 37.91 117.25
N PRO A 493 6.72 37.84 117.48
CA PRO A 493 5.81 37.11 116.60
C PRO A 493 5.54 37.82 115.25
N MET A 494 5.52 37.05 114.16
CA MET A 494 5.23 37.49 112.78
C MET A 494 3.74 37.78 112.53
N SER A 495 3.48 38.85 111.79
CA SER A 495 2.17 39.30 111.27
C SER A 495 1.64 38.41 110.12
N ARG A 496 0.31 38.25 110.04
CA ARG A 496 -0.42 37.41 109.08
C ARG A 496 -0.21 37.76 107.59
N TRP A 497 0.32 38.94 107.25
CA TRP A 497 0.52 39.36 105.85
C TRP A 497 1.70 38.67 105.12
N ILE A 498 2.75 38.24 105.84
CA ILE A 498 3.91 37.56 105.24
C ILE A 498 3.52 36.17 104.70
N ARG A 499 2.49 35.53 105.28
CA ARG A 499 1.98 34.23 104.81
C ARG A 499 1.26 34.31 103.47
N PHE A 500 0.58 35.42 103.17
CA PHE A 500 -0.10 35.61 101.89
C PHE A 500 0.87 36.01 100.77
N ALA A 501 1.92 36.78 101.07
CA ALA A 501 2.96 37.13 100.11
C ALA A 501 3.83 35.92 99.71
N GLY A 502 4.14 35.02 100.65
CA GLY A 502 4.84 33.77 100.34
C GLY A 502 3.99 32.83 99.47
N LEU A 503 2.67 32.78 99.69
CA LEU A 503 1.77 31.94 98.91
C LEU A 503 1.64 32.42 97.46
N SER A 504 1.58 33.73 97.21
CA SER A 504 1.46 34.26 95.84
C SER A 504 2.73 34.04 95.02
N ILE A 505 3.92 34.19 95.61
CA ILE A 505 5.20 33.90 94.95
C ILE A 505 5.35 32.40 94.66
N GLY A 506 4.90 31.53 95.57
CA GLY A 506 4.88 30.08 95.36
C GLY A 506 3.93 29.68 94.21
N VAL A 507 2.77 30.32 94.10
CA VAL A 507 1.81 30.02 93.02
C VAL A 507 2.32 30.53 91.66
N THR A 508 2.89 31.74 91.57
CA THR A 508 3.40 32.25 90.29
C THR A 508 4.61 31.47 89.79
N THR A 509 5.51 31.07 90.67
CA THR A 509 6.64 30.18 90.31
C THR A 509 6.16 28.80 89.85
N LEU A 510 5.16 28.23 90.51
CA LEU A 510 4.53 26.98 90.08
C LEU A 510 3.87 27.10 88.70
N VAL A 511 3.18 28.21 88.42
CA VAL A 511 2.54 28.47 87.11
C VAL A 511 3.59 28.64 86.01
N VAL A 512 4.66 29.41 86.23
CA VAL A 512 5.74 29.56 85.24
C VAL A 512 6.42 28.21 84.98
N PHE A 513 6.64 27.41 86.03
CA PHE A 513 7.22 26.08 85.89
C PHE A 513 6.32 25.13 85.08
N LEU A 514 5.00 25.15 85.32
CA LEU A 514 4.02 24.39 84.56
C LEU A 514 3.93 24.86 83.10
N VAL A 515 3.88 26.18 82.85
CA VAL A 515 3.83 26.75 81.50
C VAL A 515 5.11 26.43 80.71
N SER A 516 6.28 26.51 81.36
CA SER A 516 7.57 26.15 80.78
C SER A 516 7.69 24.65 80.45
N TYR A 517 6.96 23.79 81.17
CA TYR A 517 6.88 22.36 80.86
C TYR A 517 6.05 22.07 79.60
N PHE A 518 4.94 22.79 79.38
CA PHE A 518 4.03 22.53 78.28
C PHE A 518 4.34 23.28 76.97
N LEU A 519 5.19 24.32 77.00
CA LEU A 519 5.59 25.04 75.78
C LEU A 519 6.76 24.33 75.07
N PRO A 520 6.61 23.94 73.79
CA PRO A 520 7.71 23.41 72.99
C PRO A 520 8.66 24.51 72.53
N TYR A 521 9.95 24.21 72.52
CA TYR A 521 11.07 25.02 72.06
C TYR A 521 11.82 24.25 70.96
N GLN A 522 11.95 24.88 69.80
CA GLN A 522 12.58 24.27 68.62
C GLN A 522 14.09 24.58 68.62
N VAL A 523 14.91 23.54 68.69
CA VAL A 523 16.36 23.65 68.57
C VAL A 523 16.72 23.60 67.08
N THR A 524 17.38 24.64 66.57
CA THR A 524 17.74 24.73 65.14
C THR A 524 19.24 24.70 64.90
N VAL A 525 19.64 24.02 63.83
CA VAL A 525 20.98 24.04 63.27
C VAL A 525 21.02 25.06 62.14
N LYS A 526 22.01 25.97 62.19
CA LYS A 526 22.15 27.05 61.21
C LYS A 526 23.19 26.68 60.16
N ALA A 527 22.85 26.82 58.88
CA ALA A 527 23.72 26.50 57.77
C ALA A 527 23.59 27.51 56.62
N LYS A 528 24.66 27.70 55.84
CA LYS A 528 24.59 28.44 54.57
C LYS A 528 24.15 27.48 53.47
N ALA A 529 23.28 27.92 52.57
CA ALA A 529 22.79 27.08 51.48
C ALA A 529 22.65 27.79 50.14
N THR A 530 22.72 27.00 49.08
CA THR A 530 22.61 27.45 47.68
C THR A 530 21.60 26.60 46.91
N VAL A 531 20.81 27.22 46.04
CA VAL A 531 19.83 26.53 45.18
C VAL A 531 20.53 25.96 43.93
N ARG A 532 20.41 24.64 43.72
CA ARG A 532 20.99 23.90 42.58
C ARG A 532 19.90 23.09 41.85
N PRO A 533 20.07 22.76 40.56
CA PRO A 533 19.11 21.93 39.83
C PRO A 533 19.30 20.45 40.21
N THR A 534 18.20 19.72 40.34
CA THR A 534 18.16 18.26 40.45
C THR A 534 18.41 17.64 39.08
N GLY A 535 19.45 16.81 38.97
CA GLY A 535 19.64 15.91 37.83
C GLY A 535 20.86 16.20 36.95
N LYS A 536 21.04 15.32 35.96
CA LYS A 536 22.18 15.35 35.03
C LYS A 536 21.98 16.45 33.98
N LEU A 537 22.97 17.32 33.85
CA LEU A 537 23.05 18.30 32.77
C LEU A 537 22.94 17.60 31.40
N LYS A 538 22.22 18.21 30.45
CA LYS A 538 22.08 17.65 29.09
C LYS A 538 23.24 18.12 28.23
N ILE A 539 23.97 17.16 27.67
CA ILE A 539 25.13 17.42 26.82
C ILE A 539 24.67 17.38 25.35
N VAL A 540 25.08 18.38 24.59
CA VAL A 540 24.95 18.39 23.12
C VAL A 540 26.34 18.17 22.54
N GLU A 541 26.49 17.09 21.78
CA GLU A 541 27.73 16.66 21.16
C GLU A 541 27.71 16.89 19.65
N ALA A 542 28.87 17.00 19.04
CA ALA A 542 29.00 17.08 17.59
C ALA A 542 28.68 15.71 16.96
N GLU A 543 27.66 15.63 16.10
CA GLU A 543 27.34 14.37 15.40
C GLU A 543 28.21 14.14 14.15
N THR A 544 28.88 15.18 13.67
CA THR A 544 29.78 15.15 12.51
C THR A 544 31.04 15.97 12.79
N SER A 545 32.16 15.57 12.21
CA SER A 545 33.40 16.34 12.27
C SER A 545 33.44 17.43 11.21
N GLY A 546 33.91 18.62 11.54
CA GLY A 546 34.07 19.70 10.58
C GLY A 546 34.39 21.04 11.22
N ARG A 547 34.52 22.08 10.40
CA ARG A 547 34.79 23.44 10.87
C ARG A 547 33.48 24.14 11.22
N ILE A 548 33.40 24.77 12.39
CA ILE A 548 32.26 25.59 12.78
C ILE A 548 32.27 26.90 11.99
N THR A 549 31.21 27.19 11.23
CA THR A 549 31.07 28.44 10.46
C THR A 549 30.42 29.55 11.29
N GLU A 550 29.42 29.19 12.10
CA GLU A 550 28.64 30.15 12.89
C GLU A 550 28.25 29.56 14.25
N ILE A 551 28.30 30.38 15.30
CA ILE A 551 27.79 30.08 16.64
C ILE A 551 26.64 31.06 16.91
N ARG A 552 25.41 30.56 17.10
CA ARG A 552 24.19 31.38 17.17
C ARG A 552 23.69 31.67 18.59
N VAL A 553 24.34 31.09 19.60
CA VAL A 553 23.94 31.21 21.00
C VAL A 553 25.09 31.69 21.90
N LYS A 554 24.74 32.19 23.08
CA LYS A 554 25.68 32.59 24.14
C LYS A 554 25.39 31.84 25.45
N GLU A 555 26.37 31.80 26.35
CA GLU A 555 26.16 31.27 27.69
C GLU A 555 25.07 32.06 28.44
N ASN A 556 24.30 31.36 29.27
CA ASN A 556 23.12 31.85 30.00
C ASN A 556 21.93 32.27 29.11
N GLN A 557 21.97 32.01 27.81
CA GLN A 557 20.84 32.24 26.91
C GLN A 557 19.80 31.11 27.06
N PRO A 558 18.50 31.44 27.18
CA PRO A 558 17.44 30.44 27.10
C PRO A 558 17.30 29.93 25.67
N VAL A 559 17.19 28.62 25.51
CA VAL A 559 17.03 27.94 24.22
C VAL A 559 15.82 27.02 24.23
N THR A 560 15.20 26.86 23.08
CA THR A 560 14.09 25.94 22.83
C THR A 560 14.57 24.68 22.12
N LYS A 561 13.91 23.55 22.34
CA LYS A 561 14.22 22.28 21.69
C LYS A 561 14.14 22.43 20.17
N GLY A 562 15.21 22.04 19.48
CA GLY A 562 15.35 22.15 18.03
C GLY A 562 15.93 23.47 17.54
N GLU A 563 16.15 24.45 18.44
CA GLU A 563 16.84 25.70 18.12
C GLU A 563 18.28 25.45 17.69
N ILE A 564 18.74 26.16 16.65
CA ILE A 564 20.07 25.99 16.08
C ILE A 564 21.11 26.67 16.99
N LEU A 565 22.07 25.90 17.48
CA LEU A 565 23.12 26.36 18.37
C LEU A 565 24.39 26.77 17.60
N ALA A 566 24.80 25.92 16.67
CA ALA A 566 25.96 26.14 15.81
C ALA A 566 25.81 25.42 14.47
N VAL A 567 26.55 25.87 13.47
CA VAL A 567 26.56 25.29 12.12
C VAL A 567 27.99 24.87 11.76
N VAL A 568 28.12 23.65 11.25
CA VAL A 568 29.36 23.11 10.66
C VAL A 568 29.37 23.41 9.16
N ASP A 569 30.55 23.68 8.58
CA ASP A 569 30.72 23.91 7.14
C ASP A 569 30.17 22.75 6.32
N ASP A 570 29.16 23.07 5.51
CA ASP A 570 28.39 22.13 4.70
C ASP A 570 28.56 22.39 3.20
N SER A 571 29.45 23.31 2.81
CA SER A 571 29.65 23.75 1.42
C SER A 571 30.00 22.61 0.46
N SER A 572 30.89 21.70 0.89
CA SER A 572 31.30 20.52 0.11
C SER A 572 30.15 19.53 -0.07
N LEU A 573 29.38 19.27 0.99
CA LEU A 573 28.23 18.37 0.99
C LEU A 573 27.07 18.93 0.15
N LYS A 574 26.81 20.24 0.20
CA LYS A 574 25.85 20.92 -0.68
C LYS A 574 26.24 20.80 -2.15
N THR A 575 27.52 21.07 -2.47
CA THR A 575 28.03 20.90 -3.83
C THR A 575 27.88 19.46 -4.31
N GLN A 576 28.19 18.48 -3.47
CA GLN A 576 28.03 17.07 -3.79
C GLN A 576 26.56 16.68 -4.01
N LYS A 577 25.64 17.17 -3.16
CA LYS A 577 24.20 17.00 -3.32
C LYS A 577 23.73 17.54 -4.67
N GLU A 578 24.12 18.77 -5.03
CA GLU A 578 23.75 19.37 -6.32
C GLU A 578 24.26 18.56 -7.53
N GLN A 579 25.51 18.07 -7.45
CA GLN A 579 26.06 17.20 -8.51
C GLN A 579 25.30 15.88 -8.63
N LEU A 580 24.96 15.25 -7.50
CA LEU A 580 24.18 14.01 -7.48
C LEU A 580 22.74 14.24 -7.96
N GLU A 581 22.10 15.35 -7.62
CA GLU A 581 20.76 15.72 -8.10
C GLU A 581 20.76 15.96 -9.62
N LYS A 582 21.78 16.63 -10.16
CA LYS A 582 21.98 16.78 -11.62
C LYS A 582 22.16 15.41 -12.30
N THR A 583 23.00 14.54 -11.74
CA THR A 583 23.19 13.18 -12.25
C THR A 583 21.87 12.39 -12.21
N PHE A 584 21.14 12.43 -11.10
CA PHE A 584 19.85 11.76 -10.95
C PHE A 584 18.82 12.24 -11.98
N SER A 585 18.69 13.56 -12.17
CA SER A 585 17.81 14.14 -13.20
C SER A 585 18.20 13.69 -14.61
N SER A 586 19.51 13.66 -14.92
CA SER A 586 20.00 13.20 -16.22
C SER A 586 19.69 11.71 -16.47
N LEU A 587 19.84 10.86 -15.45
CA LEU A 587 19.52 9.43 -15.52
C LEU A 587 18.01 9.20 -15.67
N GLN A 588 17.17 9.99 -15.01
CA GLN A 588 15.72 9.94 -15.20
C GLN A 588 15.32 10.30 -16.63
N LYS A 589 15.93 11.35 -17.22
CA LYS A 589 15.71 11.70 -18.63
C LYS A 589 16.13 10.56 -19.57
N LYS A 590 17.30 9.95 -19.32
CA LYS A 590 17.78 8.78 -20.07
C LYS A 590 16.82 7.59 -19.96
N GLN A 591 16.30 7.31 -18.76
CA GLN A 591 15.30 6.25 -18.56
C GLN A 591 14.01 6.52 -19.35
N HIS A 592 13.53 7.76 -19.36
CA HIS A 592 12.36 8.15 -20.12
C HIS A 592 12.58 7.97 -21.64
N GLN A 593 13.75 8.33 -22.15
CA GLN A 593 14.14 8.09 -23.54
C GLN A 593 14.20 6.59 -23.89
N ILE A 594 14.76 5.75 -23.01
CA ILE A 594 14.78 4.29 -23.24
C ILE A 594 13.35 3.73 -23.25
N ASN A 595 12.47 4.20 -22.36
CA ASN A 595 11.09 3.75 -22.31
C ASN A 595 10.33 4.10 -23.62
N SER A 596 10.50 5.31 -24.15
CA SER A 596 9.88 5.68 -25.42
C SER A 596 10.44 4.89 -26.61
N GLN A 597 11.73 4.55 -26.59
CA GLN A 597 12.33 3.65 -27.58
C GLN A 597 11.76 2.23 -27.50
N ILE A 598 11.55 1.69 -26.30
CA ILE A 598 10.92 0.37 -26.10
C ILE A 598 9.49 0.38 -26.65
N GLU A 599 8.71 1.43 -26.35
CA GLU A 599 7.34 1.58 -26.83
C GLU A 599 7.29 1.69 -28.37
N ALA A 600 8.18 2.49 -28.97
CA ALA A 600 8.32 2.56 -30.42
C ALA A 600 8.66 1.19 -31.03
N GLN A 601 9.56 0.43 -30.40
CA GLN A 601 9.92 -0.92 -30.85
C GLN A 601 8.74 -1.90 -30.74
N ASP A 602 7.94 -1.80 -29.68
CA ASP A 602 6.74 -2.63 -29.49
C ASP A 602 5.67 -2.36 -30.54
N ASN A 603 5.52 -1.10 -30.96
CA ASN A 603 4.65 -0.73 -32.07
C ASN A 603 5.15 -1.33 -33.39
N VAL A 604 6.46 -1.31 -33.64
CA VAL A 604 7.06 -1.95 -34.83
C VAL A 604 6.87 -3.46 -34.82
N ILE A 605 7.11 -4.13 -33.68
CA ILE A 605 6.89 -5.58 -33.53
C ILE A 605 5.42 -5.94 -33.77
N THR A 606 4.49 -5.16 -33.22
CA THR A 606 3.05 -5.38 -33.39
C THR A 606 2.63 -5.17 -34.84
N ALA A 607 3.10 -4.11 -35.49
CA ALA A 607 2.85 -3.84 -36.90
C ALA A 607 3.37 -4.98 -37.80
N LYS A 608 4.60 -5.46 -37.54
CA LYS A 608 5.19 -6.60 -38.26
C LYS A 608 4.48 -7.91 -37.98
N THR A 609 3.95 -8.12 -36.78
CA THR A 609 3.15 -9.30 -36.43
C THR A 609 1.79 -9.29 -37.15
N ASN A 610 1.16 -8.12 -37.28
CA ASN A 610 -0.07 -7.97 -38.04
C ASN A 610 0.16 -8.16 -39.55
N GLU A 611 1.27 -7.62 -40.07
CA GLU A 611 1.73 -7.89 -41.44
C GLU A 611 1.94 -9.39 -41.67
N MET A 612 2.58 -10.09 -40.72
CA MET A 612 2.75 -11.55 -40.76
C MET A 612 1.43 -12.29 -40.88
N ASN A 613 0.46 -11.96 -40.02
CA ASN A 613 -0.84 -12.61 -40.03
C ASN A 613 -1.57 -12.38 -41.36
N SER A 614 -1.54 -11.15 -41.88
CA SER A 614 -2.12 -10.82 -43.18
C SER A 614 -1.47 -11.61 -44.32
N VAL A 615 -0.14 -11.56 -44.43
CA VAL A 615 0.60 -12.27 -45.50
C VAL A 615 0.38 -13.78 -45.40
N THR A 616 0.44 -14.35 -44.20
CA THR A 616 0.24 -15.79 -43.99
C THR A 616 -1.19 -16.21 -44.36
N GLU A 617 -2.21 -15.43 -44.05
CA GLU A 617 -3.58 -15.73 -44.45
C GLU A 617 -3.79 -15.65 -45.97
N THR A 618 -3.16 -14.69 -46.64
CA THR A 618 -3.19 -14.65 -48.12
C THR A 618 -2.49 -15.87 -48.74
N ALA A 619 -1.34 -16.29 -48.20
CA ALA A 619 -0.61 -17.45 -48.68
C ALA A 619 -1.37 -18.77 -48.39
N LYS A 620 -2.00 -18.91 -47.21
CA LYS A 620 -2.92 -20.02 -46.90
C LYS A 620 -4.13 -20.04 -47.81
N ALA A 621 -4.69 -18.89 -48.17
CA ALA A 621 -5.79 -18.81 -49.12
C ALA A 621 -5.37 -19.31 -50.52
N GLN A 622 -4.16 -18.96 -50.98
CA GLN A 622 -3.58 -19.50 -52.22
C GLN A 622 -3.40 -21.02 -52.15
N LEU A 623 -2.91 -21.55 -51.03
CA LEU A 623 -2.80 -23.00 -50.82
C LEU A 623 -4.16 -23.69 -50.85
N ARG A 624 -5.18 -23.11 -50.21
CA ARG A 624 -6.56 -23.62 -50.26
C ARG A 624 -7.10 -23.63 -51.68
N GLN A 625 -6.83 -22.58 -52.46
CA GLN A 625 -7.22 -22.51 -53.86
C GLN A 625 -6.50 -23.58 -54.69
N ALA A 626 -5.19 -23.74 -54.52
CA ALA A 626 -4.42 -24.77 -55.21
C ALA A 626 -4.92 -26.18 -54.89
N ARG A 627 -5.26 -26.45 -53.61
CA ARG A 627 -5.86 -27.73 -53.20
C ARG A 627 -7.22 -27.96 -53.82
N ARG A 628 -8.08 -26.93 -53.87
CA ARG A 628 -9.39 -27.01 -54.56
C ARG A 628 -9.19 -27.33 -56.03
N ASN A 629 -8.35 -26.59 -56.74
CA ASN A 629 -8.06 -26.83 -58.14
C ASN A 629 -7.54 -28.26 -58.38
N HIS A 630 -6.66 -28.77 -57.52
CA HIS A 630 -6.18 -30.15 -57.60
C HIS A 630 -7.32 -31.14 -57.35
N GLN A 631 -8.17 -30.92 -56.34
CA GLN A 631 -9.31 -31.77 -56.04
C GLN A 631 -10.35 -31.77 -57.17
N ASP A 632 -10.62 -30.61 -57.77
CA ASP A 632 -11.49 -30.49 -58.94
C ASP A 632 -10.91 -31.28 -60.12
N LYS A 633 -9.60 -31.13 -60.41
CA LYS A 633 -8.90 -31.93 -61.43
C LYS A 633 -9.02 -33.44 -61.16
N THR A 634 -8.85 -33.90 -59.92
CA THR A 634 -9.03 -35.32 -59.56
C THR A 634 -10.47 -35.79 -59.71
N THR A 635 -11.45 -34.95 -59.35
CA THR A 635 -12.87 -35.26 -59.46
C THR A 635 -13.31 -35.35 -60.91
N THR A 636 -12.87 -34.42 -61.76
CA THR A 636 -13.10 -34.47 -63.20
C THR A 636 -12.42 -35.68 -63.84
N ALA A 637 -11.18 -36.01 -63.46
CA ALA A 637 -10.49 -37.19 -63.96
C ALA A 637 -11.22 -38.49 -63.57
N GLN A 638 -11.73 -38.57 -62.34
CA GLN A 638 -12.53 -39.69 -61.87
C GLN A 638 -13.87 -39.81 -62.61
N ALA A 639 -14.59 -38.69 -62.81
CA ALA A 639 -15.84 -38.66 -63.57
C ALA A 639 -15.63 -39.14 -65.02
N ASN A 640 -14.56 -38.68 -65.68
CA ASN A 640 -14.20 -39.12 -67.04
C ASN A 640 -13.89 -40.63 -67.12
N VAL A 641 -13.34 -41.22 -66.06
CA VAL A 641 -13.09 -42.66 -65.98
C VAL A 641 -14.39 -43.43 -65.79
N ASP A 642 -15.28 -42.93 -64.96
CA ASP A 642 -16.58 -43.57 -64.71
C ASP A 642 -17.49 -43.49 -65.95
N GLU A 643 -17.45 -42.38 -66.69
CA GLU A 643 -18.06 -42.26 -68.02
C GLU A 643 -17.47 -43.29 -69.01
N ALA A 644 -16.14 -43.42 -69.07
CA ALA A 644 -15.50 -44.39 -69.95
C ALA A 644 -15.81 -45.85 -69.56
N LYS A 645 -15.98 -46.15 -68.27
CA LYS A 645 -16.45 -47.48 -67.81
C LYS A 645 -17.88 -47.75 -68.24
N ALA A 646 -18.78 -46.76 -68.14
CA ALA A 646 -20.17 -46.89 -68.58
C ALA A 646 -20.23 -47.14 -70.10
N ASN A 647 -19.44 -46.41 -70.88
CA ASN A 647 -19.34 -46.62 -72.33
C ASN A 647 -18.81 -48.02 -72.70
N LEU A 648 -17.84 -48.54 -71.95
CA LEU A 648 -17.36 -49.91 -72.14
C LEU A 648 -18.44 -50.94 -71.80
N ALA A 649 -19.18 -50.74 -70.70
CA ALA A 649 -20.27 -51.62 -70.31
C ALA A 649 -21.38 -51.65 -71.38
N GLN A 650 -21.73 -50.48 -71.95
CA GLN A 650 -22.69 -50.37 -73.04
C GLN A 650 -22.21 -51.14 -74.28
N ALA A 651 -20.97 -50.93 -74.73
CA ALA A 651 -20.41 -51.65 -75.88
C ALA A 651 -20.39 -53.18 -75.65
N GLN A 652 -20.12 -53.62 -74.41
CA GLN A 652 -20.19 -55.04 -74.04
C GLN A 652 -21.62 -55.60 -74.09
N HIS A 653 -22.62 -54.81 -73.68
CA HIS A 653 -24.02 -55.20 -73.80
C HIS A 653 -24.47 -55.31 -75.27
N GLU A 654 -24.05 -54.38 -76.12
CA GLU A 654 -24.31 -54.41 -77.57
C GLU A 654 -23.67 -55.65 -78.22
N ALA A 655 -22.41 -55.97 -77.89
CA ALA A 655 -21.74 -57.17 -78.38
C ALA A 655 -22.45 -58.46 -77.93
N LYS A 656 -22.89 -58.55 -76.66
CA LYS A 656 -23.68 -59.70 -76.17
C LYS A 656 -25.01 -59.85 -76.88
N LYS A 657 -25.66 -58.72 -77.22
CA LYS A 657 -26.91 -58.73 -77.98
C LYS A 657 -26.69 -59.24 -79.41
N ALA A 658 -25.65 -58.75 -80.10
CA ALA A 658 -25.28 -59.21 -81.43
C ALA A 658 -24.89 -60.71 -81.43
N GLU A 659 -24.23 -61.19 -80.38
CA GLU A 659 -23.92 -62.61 -80.20
C GLU A 659 -25.20 -63.45 -80.07
N ALA A 660 -26.17 -63.01 -79.26
CA ALA A 660 -27.47 -63.66 -79.14
C ALA A 660 -28.24 -63.67 -80.47
N GLU A 661 -28.22 -62.58 -81.23
CA GLU A 661 -28.84 -62.49 -82.58
C GLU A 661 -28.15 -63.39 -83.61
N LEU A 662 -26.84 -63.57 -83.51
CA LEU A 662 -26.11 -64.54 -84.33
C LEU A 662 -26.53 -65.98 -83.98
N THR A 663 -26.62 -66.32 -82.68
CA THR A 663 -27.06 -67.67 -82.27
C THR A 663 -28.49 -67.99 -82.72
N SER A 664 -29.40 -67.01 -82.69
CA SER A 664 -30.77 -67.21 -83.18
C SER A 664 -30.79 -67.35 -84.70
N ALA A 665 -30.01 -66.56 -85.45
CA ALA A 665 -29.89 -66.71 -86.89
C ALA A 665 -29.27 -68.06 -87.31
N GLN A 666 -28.30 -68.57 -86.54
CA GLN A 666 -27.73 -69.91 -86.74
C GLN A 666 -28.76 -71.01 -86.49
N ALA A 667 -29.60 -70.87 -85.47
CA ALA A 667 -30.69 -71.81 -85.21
C ALA A 667 -31.72 -71.81 -86.36
N THR A 668 -32.12 -70.64 -86.88
CA THR A 668 -33.01 -70.53 -88.05
C THR A 668 -32.39 -71.15 -89.30
N LEU A 669 -31.07 -70.99 -89.50
CA LEU A 669 -30.36 -71.65 -90.60
C LEU A 669 -30.37 -73.18 -90.43
N GLN A 670 -30.11 -73.71 -89.23
CA GLN A 670 -30.18 -75.15 -88.96
C GLN A 670 -31.59 -75.71 -89.19
N GLU A 671 -32.63 -75.00 -88.76
CA GLU A 671 -34.02 -75.36 -89.03
C GLU A 671 -34.33 -75.37 -90.55
N SER A 672 -33.88 -74.35 -91.26
CA SER A 672 -34.05 -74.24 -92.72
C SER A 672 -33.28 -75.35 -93.48
N GLN A 673 -32.11 -75.75 -92.99
CA GLN A 673 -31.34 -76.87 -93.53
C GLN A 673 -32.02 -78.21 -93.26
N ALA A 674 -32.50 -78.44 -92.03
CA ALA A 674 -33.20 -79.67 -91.66
C ALA A 674 -34.51 -79.84 -92.46
N THR A 675 -35.25 -78.76 -92.70
CA THR A 675 -36.46 -78.78 -93.54
C THR A 675 -36.14 -79.02 -95.03
N LEU A 676 -35.05 -78.45 -95.54
CA LEU A 676 -34.55 -78.75 -96.89
C LEU A 676 -34.15 -80.23 -97.00
N ASP A 677 -33.39 -80.78 -96.06
CA ASP A 677 -32.96 -82.19 -96.04
C ASP A 677 -34.14 -83.16 -95.95
N ALA A 678 -35.16 -82.84 -95.14
CA ALA A 678 -36.40 -83.59 -95.09
C ALA A 678 -37.15 -83.56 -96.43
N THR A 679 -37.17 -82.40 -97.10
CA THR A 679 -37.82 -82.23 -98.42
C THR A 679 -37.06 -82.96 -99.53
N LEU A 680 -35.72 -82.93 -99.51
CA LEU A 680 -34.86 -83.69 -100.42
C LEU A 680 -35.00 -85.20 -100.21
N THR A 681 -35.14 -85.65 -98.96
CA THR A 681 -35.39 -87.06 -98.65
C THR A 681 -36.75 -87.51 -99.20
N LYS A 682 -37.78 -86.65 -99.08
CA LYS A 682 -39.07 -86.88 -99.74
C LYS A 682 -38.89 -86.97 -101.26
N GLN A 683 -38.21 -86.02 -101.90
CA GLN A 683 -37.94 -86.04 -103.34
C GLN A 683 -37.27 -87.35 -103.79
N LYS A 684 -36.21 -87.79 -103.10
CA LYS A 684 -35.51 -89.05 -103.41
C LYS A 684 -36.44 -90.27 -103.30
N ARG A 685 -37.29 -90.34 -102.27
CA ARG A 685 -38.30 -91.41 -102.15
C ARG A 685 -39.28 -91.43 -103.33
N TYR A 686 -39.67 -90.26 -103.85
CA TYR A 686 -40.54 -90.17 -105.03
C TYR A 686 -39.81 -90.55 -106.33
N GLU A 687 -38.50 -90.32 -106.43
CA GLU A 687 -37.69 -90.67 -107.61
C GLU A 687 -37.36 -92.18 -107.71
N GLU A 688 -37.38 -92.92 -106.60
CA GLU A 688 -37.06 -94.36 -106.52
C GLU A 688 -38.24 -95.31 -106.83
N LEU A 689 -39.45 -94.78 -107.09
CA LEU A 689 -40.65 -95.58 -107.39
C LEU A 689 -40.68 -96.08 -108.86
N PRO A 690 -41.10 -97.34 -109.13
CA PRO A 690 -41.10 -97.91 -110.48
C PRO A 690 -42.07 -97.21 -111.45
N ARG A 691 -41.61 -97.00 -112.69
CA ARG A 691 -42.31 -96.25 -113.76
C ARG A 691 -43.70 -96.83 -114.05
N GLY A 692 -44.75 -96.10 -113.65
CA GLY A 692 -46.15 -96.43 -113.94
C GLY A 692 -47.16 -96.08 -112.84
N ALA A 693 -46.72 -95.74 -111.63
CA ALA A 693 -47.59 -95.52 -110.46
C ALA A 693 -47.61 -94.08 -109.90
N LEU A 694 -47.18 -93.07 -110.67
CA LEU A 694 -47.08 -91.67 -110.22
C LEU A 694 -47.88 -90.72 -111.13
N PRO A 695 -48.74 -89.84 -110.59
CA PRO A 695 -49.28 -88.69 -111.32
C PRO A 695 -48.19 -87.63 -111.53
N LEU A 696 -48.05 -87.13 -112.77
CA LEU A 696 -47.01 -86.16 -113.17
C LEU A 696 -46.99 -84.86 -112.32
N ASN A 697 -48.12 -84.47 -111.74
CA ASN A 697 -48.30 -83.21 -111.00
C ASN A 697 -47.62 -83.20 -109.61
N GLU A 698 -47.56 -84.33 -108.89
CA GLU A 698 -47.05 -84.36 -107.50
C GLU A 698 -45.52 -84.23 -107.44
N LEU A 699 -44.80 -84.71 -108.46
CA LEU A 699 -43.33 -84.59 -108.54
C LEU A 699 -42.90 -83.14 -108.84
N GLU A 700 -43.69 -82.41 -109.62
CA GLU A 700 -43.43 -81.00 -109.94
C GLU A 700 -43.66 -80.09 -108.73
N GLU A 701 -44.67 -80.40 -107.91
CA GLU A 701 -44.93 -79.73 -106.62
C GLU A 701 -43.76 -79.89 -105.64
N VAL A 702 -43.20 -81.10 -105.51
CA VAL A 702 -42.03 -81.36 -104.64
C VAL A 702 -40.77 -80.64 -105.15
N LYS A 703 -40.55 -80.56 -106.47
CA LYS A 703 -39.41 -79.81 -107.05
C LYS A 703 -39.51 -78.30 -106.80
N MET A 704 -40.71 -77.73 -106.91
CA MET A 704 -40.97 -76.33 -106.56
C MET A 704 -40.72 -76.07 -105.07
N ALA A 705 -41.18 -76.97 -104.19
CA ALA A 705 -40.91 -76.89 -102.75
C ALA A 705 -39.41 -76.94 -102.42
N VAL A 706 -38.62 -77.80 -103.09
CA VAL A 706 -37.16 -77.84 -102.93
C VAL A 706 -36.49 -76.53 -103.36
N THR A 707 -36.95 -75.93 -104.45
CA THR A 707 -36.41 -74.65 -104.95
C THR A 707 -36.72 -73.52 -103.96
N GLN A 708 -37.93 -73.49 -103.41
CA GLN A 708 -38.33 -72.54 -102.37
C GLN A 708 -37.50 -72.70 -101.09
N GLN A 709 -37.24 -73.94 -100.64
CA GLN A 709 -36.41 -74.17 -99.45
C GLN A 709 -34.92 -73.93 -99.68
N LYS A 710 -34.40 -74.14 -100.89
CA LYS A 710 -33.04 -73.70 -101.25
C LYS A 710 -32.91 -72.18 -101.16
N ALA A 711 -33.89 -71.44 -101.66
CA ALA A 711 -33.92 -69.98 -101.52
C ALA A 711 -34.01 -69.54 -100.05
N ALA A 712 -34.81 -70.24 -99.22
CA ALA A 712 -34.92 -69.98 -97.78
C ALA A 712 -33.59 -70.24 -97.02
N VAL A 713 -32.83 -71.28 -97.40
CA VAL A 713 -31.50 -71.54 -96.83
C VAL A 713 -30.50 -70.44 -97.23
N GLU A 714 -30.52 -69.97 -98.48
CA GLU A 714 -29.62 -68.89 -98.91
C GLU A 714 -29.94 -67.55 -98.22
N THR A 715 -31.22 -67.23 -98.00
CA THR A 715 -31.59 -66.03 -97.22
C THR A 715 -31.20 -66.17 -95.74
N ALA A 716 -31.33 -67.36 -95.15
CA ALA A 716 -30.85 -67.65 -93.80
C ALA A 716 -29.31 -67.58 -93.69
N LYS A 717 -28.56 -68.07 -94.69
CA LYS A 717 -27.10 -67.92 -94.75
C LYS A 717 -26.68 -66.45 -94.86
N ALA A 718 -27.31 -65.70 -95.75
CA ALA A 718 -27.05 -64.26 -95.89
C ALA A 718 -27.37 -63.52 -94.58
N GLN A 719 -28.41 -63.95 -93.85
CA GLN A 719 -28.73 -63.40 -92.53
C GLN A 719 -27.65 -63.69 -91.50
N VAL A 720 -27.15 -64.93 -91.42
CA VAL A 720 -26.04 -65.30 -90.51
C VAL A 720 -24.79 -64.47 -90.82
N GLU A 721 -24.44 -64.28 -92.10
CA GLU A 721 -23.24 -63.53 -92.47
C GLU A 721 -23.37 -62.04 -92.13
N ARG A 722 -24.57 -61.45 -92.30
CA ARG A 722 -24.86 -60.09 -91.79
C ARG A 722 -24.71 -59.99 -90.28
N GLN A 723 -25.18 -60.99 -89.53
CA GLN A 723 -25.04 -61.00 -88.07
C GLN A 723 -23.59 -61.20 -87.62
N LYS A 724 -22.77 -61.99 -88.35
CA LYS A 724 -21.33 -62.11 -88.08
C LYS A 724 -20.59 -60.79 -88.27
N GLN A 725 -20.85 -60.08 -89.37
CA GLN A 725 -20.26 -58.74 -89.60
C GLN A 725 -20.70 -57.74 -88.52
N SER A 726 -21.96 -57.79 -88.09
CA SER A 726 -22.47 -56.99 -86.98
C SER A 726 -21.73 -57.27 -85.66
N LEU A 727 -21.50 -58.56 -85.35
CA LEU A 727 -20.73 -58.98 -84.17
C LEU A 727 -19.27 -58.51 -84.23
N GLU A 728 -18.61 -58.63 -85.37
CA GLU A 728 -17.22 -58.18 -85.57
C GLU A 728 -17.09 -56.67 -85.33
N SER A 729 -17.98 -55.86 -85.92
CA SER A 729 -18.02 -54.41 -85.69
C SER A 729 -18.31 -54.06 -84.21
N SER A 730 -19.14 -54.85 -83.53
CA SER A 730 -19.43 -54.69 -82.10
C SER A 730 -18.20 -55.01 -81.22
N HIS A 731 -17.42 -56.03 -81.57
CA HIS A 731 -16.16 -56.36 -80.89
C HIS A 731 -15.08 -55.29 -81.08
N GLU A 732 -14.96 -54.71 -82.26
CA GLU A 732 -14.09 -53.55 -82.49
C GLU A 732 -14.51 -52.35 -81.64
N GLY A 733 -15.83 -52.12 -81.51
CA GLY A 733 -16.40 -51.13 -80.59
C GLY A 733 -15.98 -51.35 -79.13
N VAL A 734 -16.02 -52.60 -78.64
CA VAL A 734 -15.55 -52.96 -77.29
C VAL A 734 -14.04 -52.73 -77.14
N LYS A 735 -13.23 -53.07 -78.14
CA LYS A 735 -11.78 -52.84 -78.12
C LYS A 735 -11.46 -51.35 -78.03
N ALA A 736 -12.09 -50.53 -78.87
CA ALA A 736 -11.95 -49.09 -78.84
C ALA A 736 -12.40 -48.47 -77.51
N ALA A 737 -13.53 -48.94 -76.94
CA ALA A 737 -14.00 -48.50 -75.63
C ALA A 737 -13.01 -48.86 -74.50
N LYS A 738 -12.37 -50.04 -74.56
CA LYS A 738 -11.36 -50.49 -73.60
C LYS A 738 -10.07 -49.66 -73.68
N GLU A 739 -9.64 -49.29 -74.88
CA GLU A 739 -8.49 -48.40 -75.08
C GLU A 739 -8.76 -46.98 -74.59
N ARG A 740 -9.97 -46.44 -74.84
CA ARG A 740 -10.42 -45.16 -74.27
C ARG A 740 -10.42 -45.19 -72.74
N LEU A 741 -10.90 -46.27 -72.13
CA LEU A 741 -10.86 -46.43 -70.67
C LEU A 741 -9.43 -46.44 -70.14
N ARG A 742 -8.49 -47.15 -70.78
CA ARG A 742 -7.07 -47.15 -70.39
C ARG A 742 -6.46 -45.76 -70.47
N ALA A 743 -6.75 -45.02 -71.54
CA ALA A 743 -6.28 -43.64 -71.70
C ALA A 743 -6.83 -42.71 -70.60
N ARG A 744 -8.09 -42.87 -70.19
CA ARG A 744 -8.68 -42.10 -69.07
C ARG A 744 -8.11 -42.51 -67.72
N ILE A 745 -7.88 -43.80 -67.47
CA ILE A 745 -7.25 -44.28 -66.22
C ILE A 745 -5.84 -43.69 -66.04
N ALA A 746 -5.07 -43.54 -67.11
CA ALA A 746 -3.75 -42.91 -67.06
C ALA A 746 -3.79 -41.44 -66.59
N THR A 747 -4.94 -40.76 -66.70
CA THR A 747 -5.15 -39.37 -66.26
C THR A 747 -5.65 -39.21 -64.81
N LEU A 748 -5.90 -40.31 -64.08
CA LEU A 748 -6.47 -40.29 -62.72
C LEU A 748 -5.61 -39.60 -61.67
N ASN A 749 -4.29 -39.59 -61.86
CA ASN A 749 -3.34 -39.04 -60.91
C ASN A 749 -2.67 -37.77 -61.48
N PRO A 750 -3.37 -36.62 -61.50
CA PRO A 750 -2.77 -35.36 -61.89
C PRO A 750 -1.65 -34.95 -60.90
N SER A 751 -0.67 -34.20 -61.39
CA SER A 751 0.47 -33.73 -60.58
C SER A 751 0.06 -32.74 -59.49
N ASN A 752 0.67 -32.87 -58.30
CA ASN A 752 0.40 -32.02 -57.12
C ASN A 752 1.34 -30.80 -57.02
N GLU A 753 1.96 -30.41 -58.13
CA GLU A 753 3.01 -29.39 -58.18
C GLU A 753 2.54 -28.00 -57.72
N GLU A 754 1.33 -27.59 -58.10
CA GLU A 754 0.74 -26.30 -57.69
C GLU A 754 0.61 -26.19 -56.16
N VAL A 755 0.26 -27.29 -55.47
CA VAL A 755 0.13 -27.34 -54.01
C VAL A 755 1.50 -27.33 -53.35
N ARG A 756 2.49 -28.04 -53.92
CA ARG A 756 3.87 -28.06 -53.43
C ARG A 756 4.50 -26.66 -53.45
N ILE A 757 4.40 -25.97 -54.58
CA ILE A 757 4.91 -24.60 -54.74
C ILE A 757 4.21 -23.65 -53.76
N ALA A 758 2.88 -23.75 -53.61
CA ALA A 758 2.14 -22.92 -52.66
C ALA A 758 2.58 -23.19 -51.20
N GLN A 759 2.85 -24.45 -50.85
CA GLN A 759 3.32 -24.83 -49.52
C GLN A 759 4.75 -24.33 -49.25
N GLU A 760 5.64 -24.41 -50.22
CA GLU A 760 7.02 -23.91 -50.11
C GLU A 760 7.07 -22.39 -49.91
N ARG A 761 6.22 -21.64 -50.64
CA ARG A 761 6.08 -20.19 -50.46
C ARG A 761 5.67 -19.82 -49.03
N ILE A 762 4.73 -20.55 -48.44
CA ILE A 762 4.33 -20.35 -47.03
C ILE A 762 5.54 -20.56 -46.12
N THR A 763 6.24 -21.69 -46.26
CA THR A 763 7.39 -21.99 -45.39
C THR A 763 8.52 -20.97 -45.52
N GLN A 764 8.77 -20.47 -46.74
CA GLN A 764 9.76 -19.43 -46.99
C GLN A 764 9.35 -18.13 -46.29
N GLN A 765 8.11 -17.66 -46.49
CA GLN A 765 7.61 -16.44 -45.87
C GLN A 765 7.63 -16.51 -44.34
N GLU A 766 7.18 -17.63 -43.75
CA GLU A 766 7.23 -17.85 -42.31
C GLU A 766 8.66 -17.77 -41.77
N SER A 767 9.65 -18.30 -42.50
CA SER A 767 11.06 -18.26 -42.09
C SER A 767 11.65 -16.86 -42.09
N THR A 768 11.40 -16.06 -43.14
CA THR A 768 11.93 -14.70 -43.27
C THR A 768 11.35 -13.78 -42.19
N ILE A 769 10.05 -13.92 -41.93
CA ILE A 769 9.36 -13.13 -40.92
C ILE A 769 9.80 -13.53 -39.52
N LYS A 770 9.93 -14.84 -39.23
CA LYS A 770 10.44 -15.32 -37.94
C LYS A 770 11.85 -14.79 -37.66
N ALA A 771 12.73 -14.76 -38.67
CA ALA A 771 14.07 -14.18 -38.54
C ALA A 771 14.01 -12.67 -38.23
N THR A 772 13.10 -11.95 -38.88
CA THR A 772 12.92 -10.50 -38.66
C THR A 772 12.40 -10.22 -37.24
N LEU A 773 11.38 -10.96 -36.80
CA LEU A 773 10.84 -10.85 -35.44
C LEU A 773 11.90 -11.20 -34.37
N ALA A 774 12.74 -12.21 -34.63
CA ALA A 774 13.83 -12.57 -33.73
C ALA A 774 14.88 -11.44 -33.60
N ASN A 775 15.20 -10.75 -34.70
CA ASN A 775 16.10 -9.59 -34.67
C ASN A 775 15.48 -8.44 -33.88
N LEU A 776 14.20 -8.11 -34.14
CA LEU A 776 13.49 -7.05 -33.42
C LEU A 776 13.36 -7.36 -31.92
N SER A 777 13.11 -8.63 -31.56
CA SER A 777 13.05 -9.05 -30.16
C SER A 777 14.41 -8.94 -29.48
N LYS A 778 15.51 -9.24 -30.19
CA LYS A 778 16.87 -9.11 -29.67
C LYS A 778 17.23 -7.65 -29.43
N GLU A 779 16.89 -6.74 -30.35
CA GLU A 779 17.07 -5.30 -30.15
C GLU A 779 16.28 -4.79 -28.94
N LYS A 780 15.04 -5.26 -28.77
CA LYS A 780 14.22 -4.95 -27.58
C LYS A 780 14.88 -5.44 -26.30
N GLU A 781 15.44 -6.65 -26.30
CA GLU A 781 16.13 -7.23 -25.14
C GLU A 781 17.33 -6.39 -24.71
N VAL A 782 18.10 -5.85 -25.66
CA VAL A 782 19.20 -4.91 -25.38
C VAL A 782 18.69 -3.63 -24.71
N LEU A 783 17.58 -3.06 -25.19
CA LEU A 783 16.98 -1.88 -24.57
C LEU A 783 16.47 -2.16 -23.15
N LEU A 784 15.88 -3.34 -22.91
CA LEU A 784 15.46 -3.77 -21.58
C LEU A 784 16.65 -3.92 -20.64
N GLN A 785 17.76 -4.48 -21.12
CA GLN A 785 19.00 -4.57 -20.34
C GLN A 785 19.50 -3.17 -19.95
N GLN A 786 19.60 -2.25 -20.91
CA GLN A 786 19.97 -0.85 -20.66
C GLN A 786 19.02 -0.16 -19.66
N GLN A 787 17.72 -0.47 -19.73
CA GLN A 787 16.74 0.04 -18.77
C GLN A 787 17.04 -0.46 -17.35
N THR A 788 17.35 -1.75 -17.18
CA THR A 788 17.67 -2.33 -15.87
C THR A 788 18.96 -1.76 -15.29
N GLU A 789 19.99 -1.59 -16.12
CA GLU A 789 21.25 -0.96 -15.73
C GLU A 789 21.03 0.49 -15.30
N THR A 790 20.30 1.28 -16.10
CA THR A 790 19.97 2.67 -15.76
C THR A 790 19.14 2.77 -14.47
N LYS A 791 18.17 1.86 -14.26
CA LYS A 791 17.39 1.80 -13.02
C LYS A 791 18.27 1.50 -11.80
N LYS A 792 19.27 0.63 -11.94
CA LYS A 792 20.24 0.33 -10.88
C LYS A 792 21.09 1.57 -10.56
N GLU A 793 21.56 2.30 -11.56
CA GLU A 793 22.30 3.56 -11.37
C GLU A 793 21.45 4.63 -10.66
N ILE A 794 20.17 4.77 -11.05
CA ILE A 794 19.21 5.66 -10.37
C ILE A 794 19.05 5.28 -8.91
N HIS A 795 18.89 3.99 -8.61
CA HIS A 795 18.74 3.50 -7.25
C HIS A 795 19.98 3.80 -6.41
N ASN A 796 21.17 3.50 -6.94
CA ASN A 796 22.43 3.78 -6.25
C ASN A 796 22.63 5.28 -5.99
N THR A 797 22.40 6.12 -7.00
CA THR A 797 22.50 7.59 -6.88
C THR A 797 21.51 8.12 -5.83
N ARG A 798 20.31 7.54 -5.74
CA ARG A 798 19.33 7.89 -4.72
C ARG A 798 19.81 7.54 -3.30
N LEU A 799 20.44 6.39 -3.12
CA LEU A 799 21.00 6.00 -1.82
C LEU A 799 22.14 6.94 -1.40
N GLU A 800 22.99 7.33 -2.36
CA GLU A 800 24.04 8.33 -2.11
C GLU A 800 23.47 9.71 -1.76
N LEU A 801 22.42 10.16 -2.46
CA LEU A 801 21.70 11.39 -2.11
C LEU A 801 21.12 11.35 -0.69
N GLN A 802 20.51 10.23 -0.29
CA GLN A 802 19.99 10.07 1.07
C GLN A 802 21.11 10.12 2.11
N LYS A 803 22.26 9.50 1.81
CA LYS A 803 23.42 9.55 2.69
C LYS A 803 23.94 10.98 2.85
N VAL A 804 24.13 11.72 1.75
CA VAL A 804 24.60 13.12 1.78
C VAL A 804 23.58 14.01 2.49
N GLN A 805 22.28 13.81 2.29
CA GLN A 805 21.23 14.54 3.01
C GLN A 805 21.29 14.29 4.52
N TYR A 806 21.48 13.03 4.94
CA TYR A 806 21.64 12.69 6.34
C TYR A 806 22.91 13.32 6.96
N GLU A 807 24.01 13.36 6.21
CA GLU A 807 25.23 14.05 6.63
C GLU A 807 25.03 15.57 6.72
N LEU A 808 24.28 16.18 5.79
CA LEU A 808 23.90 17.60 5.83
C LEU A 808 23.05 17.93 7.07
N GLU A 809 22.07 17.08 7.44
CA GLU A 809 21.26 17.32 8.63
C GLU A 809 22.10 17.36 9.92
N LYS A 810 23.18 16.57 9.97
CA LYS A 810 24.12 16.52 11.10
C LYS A 810 25.07 17.71 11.19
N THR A 811 25.22 18.50 10.13
CA THR A 811 26.02 19.73 10.17
C THR A 811 25.36 20.83 11.02
N ILE A 812 24.05 20.71 11.27
CA ILE A 812 23.29 21.68 12.06
C ILE A 812 23.17 21.15 13.50
N ILE A 813 23.92 21.76 14.42
CA ILE A 813 23.89 21.39 15.84
C ILE A 813 22.69 22.07 16.49
N LYS A 814 21.76 21.29 17.03
CA LYS A 814 20.49 21.78 17.61
C LYS A 814 20.37 21.47 19.10
N ALA A 815 19.56 22.24 19.81
CA ALA A 815 19.22 21.98 21.21
C ALA A 815 18.36 20.71 21.35
N VAL A 816 18.79 19.78 22.22
CA VAL A 816 18.09 18.50 22.46
C VAL A 816 16.82 18.65 23.30
N GLU A 817 16.70 19.73 24.07
CA GLU A 817 15.58 20.00 24.99
C GLU A 817 15.49 21.50 25.35
N ASP A 818 14.34 21.95 25.85
CA ASP A 818 14.14 23.33 26.32
C ASP A 818 14.95 23.61 27.58
N GLY A 819 15.74 24.68 27.59
CA GLY A 819 16.63 24.97 28.70
C GLY A 819 17.39 26.27 28.60
N THR A 820 18.47 26.38 29.38
CA THR A 820 19.42 27.49 29.32
C THR A 820 20.82 26.93 29.09
N ILE A 821 21.60 27.55 28.22
CA ILE A 821 22.99 27.15 27.97
C ILE A 821 23.81 27.43 29.24
N PHE A 822 24.25 26.38 29.93
CA PHE A 822 25.08 26.45 31.13
C PHE A 822 26.54 26.73 30.81
N LYS A 823 27.06 26.01 29.81
CA LYS A 823 28.47 26.04 29.43
C LYS A 823 28.61 25.79 27.93
N MET A 824 29.48 26.56 27.30
CA MET A 824 29.92 26.39 25.92
C MET A 824 31.39 26.00 25.90
N ASN A 825 31.73 24.94 25.15
CA ASN A 825 33.13 24.56 24.90
C ASN A 825 33.65 25.09 23.55
N LEU A 826 32.79 25.76 22.78
CA LEU A 826 33.15 26.46 21.54
C LEU A 826 33.58 27.90 21.87
N THR A 827 34.78 28.28 21.43
CA THR A 827 35.35 29.60 21.75
C THR A 827 35.23 30.58 20.60
N ASN A 828 35.50 30.14 19.35
CA ASN A 828 35.46 30.98 18.16
C ASN A 828 34.81 30.25 16.98
N PRO A 829 34.16 30.97 16.05
CA PRO A 829 33.96 30.50 14.68
C PRO A 829 35.32 30.08 14.06
N ASP A 830 35.29 29.20 13.07
CA ASP A 830 36.45 28.52 12.45
C ASP A 830 37.16 27.43 13.28
N GLN A 831 36.68 27.13 14.49
CA GLN A 831 37.16 25.98 15.27
C GLN A 831 36.74 24.66 14.61
N THR A 832 37.64 23.67 14.55
CA THR A 832 37.32 22.32 14.06
C THR A 832 36.86 21.44 15.21
N VAL A 833 35.77 20.71 15.00
CA VAL A 833 35.18 19.78 15.98
C VAL A 833 35.23 18.34 15.47
N GLN A 834 35.33 17.38 16.38
CA GLN A 834 35.28 15.94 16.09
C GLN A 834 33.94 15.32 16.51
N THR A 835 33.55 14.23 15.85
CA THR A 835 32.35 13.48 16.22
C THR A 835 32.43 12.99 17.68
N GLY A 836 31.38 13.24 18.47
CA GLY A 836 31.29 12.91 19.90
C GLY A 836 31.89 13.99 20.82
N GLU A 837 32.43 15.07 20.28
CA GLU A 837 32.95 16.17 21.09
C GLU A 837 31.81 16.94 21.77
N GLN A 838 31.91 17.15 23.09
CA GLN A 838 30.94 17.91 23.86
C GLN A 838 31.04 19.40 23.55
N LEU A 839 30.00 19.97 22.95
CA LEU A 839 29.96 21.36 22.51
C LEU A 839 29.18 22.27 23.46
N PHE A 840 27.99 21.84 23.89
CA PHE A 840 27.10 22.61 24.75
C PHE A 840 26.61 21.79 25.93
N THR A 841 26.34 22.48 27.04
CA THR A 841 25.68 21.90 28.21
C THR A 841 24.43 22.70 28.52
N ILE A 842 23.27 22.05 28.51
CA ILE A 842 21.95 22.67 28.71
C ILE A 842 21.40 22.28 30.09
N VAL A 843 20.96 23.29 30.85
CA VAL A 843 20.12 23.07 32.05
C VAL A 843 18.66 23.09 31.62
N PRO A 844 17.89 22.00 31.80
CA PRO A 844 16.47 21.99 31.47
C PRO A 844 15.70 23.04 32.25
N ARG A 845 14.77 23.75 31.57
CA ARG A 845 14.00 24.85 32.19
C ARG A 845 13.15 24.41 33.39
N ASN A 846 12.70 23.15 33.39
CA ASN A 846 11.84 22.57 34.41
C ASN A 846 12.57 21.55 35.31
N ALA A 847 13.89 21.66 35.46
CA ALA A 847 14.61 20.83 36.41
C ALA A 847 14.09 21.11 37.84
N PRO A 848 13.75 20.07 38.64
CA PRO A 848 13.41 20.27 40.05
C PRO A 848 14.56 21.01 40.74
N LEU A 849 14.26 21.88 41.71
CA LEU A 849 15.29 22.62 42.45
C LEU A 849 15.53 21.97 43.81
N GLU A 850 16.80 21.78 44.16
CA GLU A 850 17.26 21.34 45.46
C GLU A 850 18.07 22.43 46.14
N ILE A 851 17.98 22.50 47.46
CA ILE A 851 18.78 23.41 48.28
C ILE A 851 19.91 22.58 48.90
N LYS A 852 21.15 22.94 48.60
CA LYS A 852 22.34 22.32 49.20
C LYS A 852 22.84 23.19 50.34
N ALA A 853 22.77 22.69 51.57
CA ALA A 853 23.19 23.39 52.78
C ALA A 853 24.50 22.80 53.35
N ASN A 854 25.41 23.67 53.75
CA ASN A 854 26.70 23.30 54.34
C ASN A 854 26.59 23.32 55.87
N VAL A 855 26.56 22.16 56.50
CA VAL A 855 26.42 22.00 57.96
C VAL A 855 27.76 21.68 58.61
N ALA A 856 28.03 22.26 59.78
CA ALA A 856 29.26 21.99 60.52
C ALA A 856 29.30 20.55 61.07
N PRO A 857 30.47 19.90 61.15
CA PRO A 857 30.59 18.51 61.61
C PRO A 857 30.08 18.27 63.02
N GLN A 858 30.18 19.27 63.90
CA GLN A 858 29.68 19.22 65.28
C GLN A 858 28.15 19.10 65.35
N ASP A 859 27.43 19.56 64.33
CA ASP A 859 25.97 19.61 64.30
C ASP A 859 25.37 18.43 63.48
N LYS A 860 26.19 17.58 62.85
CA LYS A 860 25.73 16.44 62.02
C LYS A 860 24.86 15.46 62.82
N ASN A 861 25.26 15.14 64.05
CA ASN A 861 24.56 14.15 64.87
C ASN A 861 23.16 14.62 65.31
N ASP A 862 22.89 15.92 65.24
CA ASP A 862 21.59 16.51 65.58
C ASP A 862 20.64 16.56 64.36
N LEU A 863 21.10 16.20 63.16
CA LEU A 863 20.28 16.20 61.95
C LEU A 863 19.56 14.86 61.74
N GLN A 864 18.32 14.94 61.24
CA GLN A 864 17.52 13.77 60.85
C GLN A 864 16.93 13.98 59.45
N GLU A 865 16.86 12.91 58.66
CA GLU A 865 16.10 12.91 57.41
C GLU A 865 14.62 13.22 57.68
N GLY A 866 14.00 14.01 56.80
CA GLY A 866 12.63 14.49 56.96
C GLY A 866 12.47 15.70 57.89
N ALA A 867 13.54 16.17 58.56
CA ALA A 867 13.48 17.35 59.42
C ALA A 867 12.97 18.59 58.67
N THR A 868 12.18 19.42 59.35
CA THR A 868 11.61 20.64 58.76
C THR A 868 12.67 21.73 58.69
N VAL A 869 12.67 22.45 57.57
CA VAL A 869 13.68 23.44 57.24
C VAL A 869 13.02 24.79 56.94
N HIS A 870 13.62 25.86 57.47
CA HIS A 870 13.26 27.23 57.14
C HIS A 870 14.48 27.95 56.55
N MET A 871 14.42 28.27 55.26
CA MET A 871 15.46 29.01 54.56
C MET A 871 15.07 30.49 54.39
N ARG A 872 15.98 31.38 54.77
CA ARG A 872 15.93 32.81 54.46
C ARG A 872 16.80 33.06 53.23
N VAL A 873 16.17 33.37 52.11
CA VAL A 873 16.84 33.59 50.83
C VAL A 873 17.36 35.02 50.78
N SER A 874 18.65 35.20 50.48
CA SER A 874 19.31 36.51 50.52
C SER A 874 18.69 37.51 49.54
N ALA A 875 18.22 37.05 48.38
CA ALA A 875 17.56 37.88 47.37
C ALA A 875 16.09 38.24 47.72
N CYS A 876 15.50 37.61 48.74
CA CYS A 876 14.11 37.84 49.16
C CYS A 876 14.09 38.31 50.63
N PRO A 877 14.03 39.63 50.91
CA PRO A 877 14.06 40.15 52.27
C PRO A 877 13.03 39.51 53.20
N TYR A 878 13.49 38.93 54.31
CA TYR A 878 12.67 38.18 55.27
C TYR A 878 11.42 38.94 55.78
N PRO A 879 11.46 40.26 56.09
CA PRO A 879 10.28 40.99 56.57
C PRO A 879 9.11 40.99 55.57
N ASP A 880 9.42 40.99 54.28
CA ASP A 880 8.42 41.15 53.21
C ASP A 880 7.93 39.81 52.66
N TYR A 881 8.82 38.82 52.57
CA TYR A 881 8.56 37.54 51.92
C TYR A 881 8.45 36.36 52.90
N GLY A 882 9.11 36.41 54.05
CA GLY A 882 9.15 35.31 55.02
C GLY A 882 10.23 34.27 54.70
N THR A 883 10.04 33.03 55.17
CA THR A 883 10.98 31.91 54.93
C THR A 883 10.44 30.91 53.90
N LEU A 884 11.36 30.33 53.14
CA LEU A 884 11.10 29.16 52.32
C LEU A 884 11.07 27.92 53.21
N LYS A 885 9.94 27.20 53.19
CA LYS A 885 9.81 25.94 53.90
C LYS A 885 10.35 24.81 53.04
N GLY A 886 11.01 23.85 53.67
CA GLY A 886 11.55 22.66 53.02
C GLY A 886 11.69 21.50 54.00
N ARG A 887 12.11 20.34 53.49
CA ARG A 887 12.44 19.17 54.30
C ARG A 887 13.81 18.63 53.93
N VAL A 888 14.54 18.14 54.93
CA VAL A 888 15.79 17.41 54.70
C VAL A 888 15.46 16.13 53.95
N ASN A 889 16.03 15.97 52.76
CA ASN A 889 15.85 14.79 51.92
C ASN A 889 17.00 13.79 52.08
N ASP A 890 18.23 14.29 52.17
CA ASP A 890 19.44 13.46 52.24
C ASP A 890 20.56 14.20 52.97
N ILE A 891 21.41 13.47 53.69
CA ILE A 891 22.56 14.00 54.45
C ILE A 891 23.81 13.27 53.96
N ALA A 892 24.78 13.99 53.40
CA ALA A 892 26.01 13.39 52.90
C ALA A 892 26.73 12.59 54.01
N THR A 893 27.12 11.36 53.67
CA THR A 893 27.80 10.46 54.59
C THR A 893 29.25 10.89 54.84
N ASP A 894 29.88 11.53 53.85
CA ASP A 894 31.27 11.99 53.89
C ASP A 894 31.41 13.51 54.07
N VAL A 895 32.55 13.94 54.64
CA VAL A 895 32.90 15.33 54.88
C VAL A 895 33.50 15.92 53.60
N THR A 896 32.95 17.04 53.12
CA THR A 896 33.55 17.77 52.01
C THR A 896 34.63 18.72 52.55
N PRO A 897 35.91 18.56 52.17
CA PRO A 897 36.95 19.53 52.50
C PRO A 897 36.72 20.81 51.70
N SER A 898 36.78 21.97 52.37
CA SER A 898 36.69 23.27 51.70
C SER A 898 37.95 23.49 50.83
N GLN A 899 37.82 23.36 49.51
CA GLN A 899 38.91 23.65 48.57
C GLN A 899 38.76 25.09 48.03
N ASN A 900 39.62 25.97 48.57
CA ASN A 900 40.11 27.27 48.09
C ASN A 900 39.12 28.41 47.75
N ASP A 901 39.17 29.53 48.51
CA ASP A 901 39.74 30.79 48.00
C ASP A 901 39.92 31.91 49.06
N GLN A 902 40.78 32.87 48.73
CA GLN A 902 41.54 33.82 49.56
C GLN A 902 40.77 34.92 50.32
N THR A 903 39.78 34.58 51.16
CA THR A 903 39.28 35.53 52.18
C THR A 903 39.34 34.92 53.58
N LYS A 904 39.66 35.76 54.58
CA LYS A 904 39.98 35.39 55.97
C LYS A 904 38.76 34.89 56.78
N ASP A 905 38.01 33.92 56.27
CA ASP A 905 37.01 33.19 57.05
C ASP A 905 37.28 31.69 56.91
N LYS A 906 37.94 31.11 57.91
CA LYS A 906 38.09 29.66 58.07
C LYS A 906 36.71 29.03 58.32
N THR A 907 35.97 28.68 57.26
CA THR A 907 34.92 27.67 57.38
C THR A 907 35.57 26.31 57.21
N GLY A 908 35.65 25.54 58.30
CA GLY A 908 36.19 24.19 58.29
C GLY A 908 35.38 23.24 57.40
N ASN A 909 35.88 22.01 57.28
CA ASN A 909 35.17 20.82 56.83
C ASN A 909 33.66 20.87 57.10
N PHE A 910 32.82 20.53 56.12
CA PHE A 910 31.35 20.57 56.26
C PHE A 910 30.69 19.33 55.66
N TYR A 911 29.47 19.03 56.10
CA TYR A 911 28.61 18.03 55.49
C TYR A 911 27.58 18.73 54.59
N GLU A 912 27.42 18.23 53.37
CA GLU A 912 26.39 18.73 52.45
C GLU A 912 25.04 18.06 52.79
N VAL A 913 24.03 18.87 53.08
CA VAL A 913 22.66 18.42 53.36
C VAL A 913 21.77 18.86 52.21
N THR A 914 21.04 17.90 51.64
CA THR A 914 20.10 18.12 50.53
C THR A 914 18.71 18.38 51.09
N ILE A 915 18.13 19.53 50.72
CA ILE A 915 16.84 19.99 51.23
C ILE A 915 15.90 20.20 50.03
N LEU A 916 14.73 19.58 50.10
CA LEU A 916 13.67 19.77 49.11
C LEU A 916 12.75 20.92 49.55
N PRO A 917 12.61 21.99 48.74
CA PRO A 917 11.68 23.07 49.05
C PRO A 917 10.22 22.62 48.87
N GLU A 918 9.33 23.06 49.75
CA GLU A 918 7.88 22.80 49.66
C GLU A 918 7.20 23.64 48.57
N SER A 919 7.82 24.77 48.16
CA SER A 919 7.34 25.64 47.09
C SER A 919 8.50 26.29 46.33
N LEU A 920 8.31 26.60 45.04
CA LEU A 920 9.31 27.31 44.22
C LEU A 920 9.13 28.83 44.23
N SER A 921 8.40 29.35 45.23
CA SER A 921 8.19 30.78 45.45
C SER A 921 7.92 31.07 46.92
N ILE A 922 8.36 32.23 47.41
CA ILE A 922 8.18 32.71 48.79
C ILE A 922 7.31 33.98 48.78
N GLY A 923 6.37 34.12 49.73
CA GLY A 923 5.62 35.38 49.95
C GLY A 923 4.09 35.24 49.93
N LYS A 924 3.38 36.33 50.26
CA LYS A 924 1.91 36.37 50.41
C LYS A 924 1.24 37.12 49.26
N LYS A 925 0.16 36.55 48.70
CA LYS A 925 -0.75 37.05 47.64
C LYS A 925 -0.15 38.01 46.58
N ASN A 926 0.17 39.27 46.92
CA ASN A 926 0.68 40.29 45.99
C ASN A 926 2.21 40.37 45.85
N ASN A 927 2.99 39.86 46.81
CA ASN A 927 4.46 39.87 46.76
C ASN A 927 4.97 38.43 46.77
N LYS A 928 5.32 37.90 45.59
CA LYS A 928 5.95 36.57 45.44
C LYS A 928 7.37 36.72 44.91
N CYS A 929 8.32 36.09 45.57
CA CYS A 929 9.71 35.98 45.14
C CYS A 929 9.93 34.57 44.56
N PRO A 930 10.17 34.41 43.25
CA PRO A 930 10.45 33.11 42.64
C PRO A 930 11.83 32.60 43.03
N ILE A 931 11.95 31.29 43.22
CA ILE A 931 13.24 30.65 43.53
C ILE A 931 13.90 30.22 42.23
N VAL A 932 15.05 30.83 41.94
CA VAL A 932 15.86 30.55 40.76
C VAL A 932 17.19 29.91 41.14
N LEU A 933 17.85 29.30 40.16
CA LEU A 933 19.16 28.68 40.32
C LEU A 933 20.21 29.71 40.77
N GLY A 934 21.09 29.28 41.67
CA GLY A 934 22.19 30.11 42.19
C GLY A 934 21.82 31.06 43.33
N LEU A 935 20.55 31.13 43.76
CA LEU A 935 20.19 31.90 44.95
C LEU A 935 20.83 31.29 46.20
N GLU A 936 21.37 32.16 47.05
CA GLU A 936 21.95 31.80 48.34
C GLU A 936 21.02 32.18 49.49
N GLY A 937 21.18 31.51 50.63
CA GLY A 937 20.43 31.84 51.83
C GLY A 937 20.96 31.15 53.08
N ASN A 938 20.42 31.57 54.22
CA ASN A 938 20.68 30.93 55.51
C ASN A 938 19.53 30.00 55.86
N VAL A 939 19.87 28.81 56.29
CA VAL A 939 18.94 27.73 56.57
C VAL A 939 18.95 27.42 58.05
N ASP A 940 17.77 27.41 58.64
CA ASP A 940 17.51 26.97 60.00
C ASP A 940 16.81 25.58 59.93
N ILE A 941 17.55 24.50 60.23
CA ILE A 941 17.06 23.11 60.22
C ILE A 941 16.60 22.75 61.64
N ILE A 942 15.36 22.29 61.82
CA ILE A 942 14.82 21.92 63.13
C ILE A 942 15.33 20.53 63.53
N ALA A 943 16.26 20.48 64.49
CA ALA A 943 16.91 19.25 64.94
C ALA A 943 16.06 18.45 65.94
N LYS A 944 15.42 19.15 66.90
CA LYS A 944 14.60 18.54 67.95
C LYS A 944 13.65 19.54 68.60
N GLU A 945 12.54 19.05 69.12
CA GLU A 945 11.59 19.80 69.95
C GLU A 945 11.79 19.41 71.42
N GLU A 946 12.19 20.39 72.24
CA GLU A 946 12.41 20.22 73.69
C GLU A 946 11.45 21.16 74.43
N SER A 947 11.05 20.90 75.67
CA SER A 947 10.29 21.90 76.45
C SER A 947 11.20 23.04 76.89
N TYR A 948 10.66 24.26 77.05
CA TYR A 948 11.45 25.39 77.60
C TYR A 948 12.10 25.01 78.95
N LEU A 949 11.40 24.26 79.80
CA LEU A 949 11.94 23.77 81.07
C LEU A 949 13.21 22.93 80.86
N SER A 950 13.16 21.97 79.92
CA SER A 950 14.30 21.10 79.63
C SER A 950 15.48 21.86 79.00
N PHE A 951 15.21 22.84 78.13
CA PHE A 951 16.24 23.74 77.58
C PHE A 951 16.91 24.57 78.68
N PHE A 952 16.13 25.20 79.56
CA PHE A 952 16.64 26.00 80.67
C PHE A 952 17.41 25.15 81.69
N LEU A 953 16.92 23.96 82.05
CA LEU A 953 17.63 23.04 82.94
C LEU A 953 18.95 22.56 82.32
N ARG A 954 18.99 22.27 81.01
CA ARG A 954 20.23 21.92 80.30
C ARG A 954 21.24 23.07 80.31
N LYS A 955 20.80 24.30 80.03
CA LYS A 955 21.64 25.51 80.13
C LYS A 955 22.09 25.81 81.55
N ALA A 956 21.22 25.64 82.55
CA ALA A 956 21.56 25.82 83.96
C ALA A 956 22.58 24.77 84.43
N ARG A 957 22.47 23.51 83.98
CA ARG A 957 23.45 22.45 84.24
C ARG A 957 24.82 22.74 83.61
N LEU A 958 24.85 23.41 82.46
CA LEU A 958 26.10 23.89 81.84
C LEU A 958 26.73 25.06 82.62
N ILE A 959 25.93 25.84 83.37
CA ILE A 959 26.38 26.96 84.20
C ILE A 959 26.78 26.50 85.61
N SER A 960 26.19 25.41 86.13
CA SER A 960 26.52 24.85 87.45
C SER A 960 27.72 23.89 87.45
N ASN A 961 28.33 23.65 86.29
CA ASN A 961 29.53 22.82 86.11
C ASN A 961 30.79 23.67 85.83
N PHE A 962 30.78 24.94 86.25
CA PHE A 962 31.95 25.82 86.32
C PHE A 962 32.21 26.26 87.75
#